data_AF-A0A7V4Y8E0-F1
#
_entry.id   AF-A0A7V4Y8E0-F1
#
_cell.length_a   1.000
_cell.length_b   1.000
_cell.length_c   1.000
_cell.angle_alpha   90.00
_cell.angle_beta   90.00
_cell.angle_gamma   90.00
#
_symmetry.space_group_name_H-M   'P 1'
#
loop_
_entity.id
_entity.type
_entity.pdbx_description
1 polymer ?
#
loop_
_entity_poly.entity_id
_entity_poly.type
_entity_poly.pdbx_seq_one_letter_code
_entity_poly.pdbx_strand_id
1 'polypeptide(L)'
;MRRAGKKSGLFFFLIFSLVSLGFNSLFSQTGGRNLKRTPTLYVVGYAHLDTQWRWDYVTTIKEYLPKTMRLNFYLIEKYPHYIFNFSGANRYRMMKEYYPADFNRVKELVRAGRWFPCGSSWEESDVNAPSAESIIRQILYGTKFFEKELGRRSAEYMLPDCFGFPASLPSILAHCGIKGFSTQKLTWGSNAPVGGPDSPEKTPEGIPFNVGFWVGPDGRGVVAALNPGSYGQNITYDLSKSPPQMPSGEQARRPLVDWPARINLNGQVSGVFADYMYYGTGDTGGSPSEASIRLLEAIVTKARTILPPLDLRRPQIAEPPKKPQPLPEVAVGDGPVQVISATAEQLFLDLTPEMIKGLPRYQGDLELTNHSAGSITSQAYMKRWNRLNETLAEAAEKAACMATWLGARAYPQKKINEAWGLVLAAQFHDILPGTSIPKAYEYSWNDEILAMNLFSSVIESSLEAVASQLDTRVKGIPLIVYNPLNIPREEVVEAFVSFPGSQPRAVRAFGPDGREVPAQLEGNRVIFLAKVSPLGLAVYDLRPAESSLTSSLKITERSLENERYRVSLDDNGDVSSIYDKKLRRELLRAPLRLEIKTDKPAQWPAWNMDWEDQTRPPRAYVGGPARIRILERGPARVALEITREAEGSRFEQVIRLASGEAGERVEFYNLIDWKTAEAHLKAVFPLSARNKLATYNWDIGTVQRPNNTEKQFEVPSHQWIDLTDSTRTYGVTILTDCKLGSDKPDDSTIRLTLIRTPGISKGWEAYGDQSTQDWGRHEILFGLAAHGGDYRRDQTDWQAYRLNQPLLVFTGPAHPGPLGKSFSFLRLSSNRVRVLALKKAEDSEEIVIRLVEMDGKASKQINLQLAAPIVRAREINGVEDHLSQLSVKGGLLTFDLRPFEVKSFALEIASPSFKIKPPNSRPVPLAYDLAVACPDHSMNQRGFDASGRSLPSELLPAEIDYAGVHFRLGPATGLNALVPRGQTINLPEGENRRLYLLAASASGDQKATFWIEERPVDLVIQSWTGFIGQWTKRLWTIKQELIPARGPQSGQPPSLLVPQPPPIRETMEFAGLVPGYVKPAPVAWFASHHHAIDGSNEPYQYCYLFAHVIETPENPRKITLPYNESLRILAITVSDEGSPLKPAYPLYDQLNR
;
A
#
# COMPACT_ATOMS: atom_id res chain seq x y z
N MET A 1 -21.40 -57.23 -39.66
CA MET A 1 -20.54 -58.31 -40.18
C MET A 1 -19.51 -57.73 -41.15
N ARG A 2 -18.24 -58.13 -40.99
CA ARG A 2 -17.05 -58.04 -41.90
C ARG A 2 -16.51 -56.63 -42.24
N ARG A 3 -15.39 -56.14 -41.64
CA ARG A 3 -13.93 -56.36 -41.94
C ARG A 3 -13.60 -56.11 -43.42
N ALA A 4 -12.58 -55.34 -43.85
CA ALA A 4 -11.34 -54.76 -43.32
C ALA A 4 -10.92 -53.60 -44.30
N GLY A 5 -9.92 -52.73 -44.13
CA GLY A 5 -8.84 -52.53 -43.17
C GLY A 5 -7.92 -51.39 -43.65
N LYS A 6 -7.25 -50.73 -42.68
CA LYS A 6 -5.95 -50.01 -42.73
C LYS A 6 -5.63 -49.09 -43.93
N LYS A 7 -5.57 -47.77 -43.66
CA LYS A 7 -4.35 -46.92 -43.61
C LYS A 7 -4.74 -45.43 -43.78
N SER A 8 -4.66 -44.65 -42.71
CA SER A 8 -4.26 -43.21 -42.70
C SER A 8 -4.71 -42.59 -41.38
N GLY A 9 -3.78 -42.34 -40.46
CA GLY A 9 -4.10 -41.75 -39.17
C GLY A 9 -2.89 -41.71 -38.24
N LEU A 10 -1.84 -41.03 -38.67
CA LEU A 10 -0.77 -40.59 -37.76
C LEU A 10 -0.13 -39.31 -38.34
N PHE A 11 -0.79 -38.18 -38.13
CA PHE A 11 -0.25 -36.85 -38.37
C PHE A 11 -0.96 -35.90 -37.40
N PHE A 12 -0.56 -35.92 -36.12
CA PHE A 12 -0.78 -34.85 -35.13
C PHE A 12 -0.26 -35.31 -33.75
N PHE A 13 1.03 -35.62 -33.62
CA PHE A 13 1.70 -35.73 -32.31
C PHE A 13 3.22 -35.83 -32.51
N LEU A 14 3.84 -34.82 -33.15
CA LEU A 14 5.30 -34.64 -33.09
C LEU A 14 5.75 -33.24 -33.57
N ILE A 15 5.14 -32.17 -33.04
CA ILE A 15 5.70 -30.81 -33.10
C ILE A 15 5.43 -30.12 -31.77
N PHE A 16 6.06 -30.58 -30.69
CA PHE A 16 6.18 -29.82 -29.42
C PHE A 16 7.38 -30.28 -28.58
N SER A 17 8.46 -30.73 -29.23
CA SER A 17 9.72 -31.09 -28.54
C SER A 17 11.00 -30.82 -29.36
N LEU A 18 10.95 -29.90 -30.33
CA LEU A 18 12.14 -29.53 -31.12
C LEU A 18 12.26 -28.02 -31.43
N VAL A 19 11.54 -27.15 -30.71
CA VAL A 19 11.75 -25.68 -30.74
C VAL A 19 12.52 -25.20 -29.49
N SER A 20 12.89 -26.10 -28.59
CA SER A 20 13.62 -25.83 -27.34
C SER A 20 15.15 -25.97 -27.44
N LEU A 21 15.73 -26.09 -28.65
CA LEU A 21 17.19 -26.29 -28.84
C LEU A 21 17.84 -25.40 -29.92
N GLY A 22 17.14 -24.40 -30.46
CA GLY A 22 17.63 -23.57 -31.57
C GLY A 22 17.87 -22.08 -31.28
N PHE A 23 17.64 -21.59 -30.06
CA PHE A 23 17.77 -20.16 -29.70
C PHE A 23 18.97 -19.83 -28.78
N ASN A 24 19.87 -20.81 -28.56
CA ASN A 24 20.98 -20.69 -27.59
C ASN A 24 22.35 -20.34 -28.19
N SER A 25 22.46 -19.91 -29.46
CA SER A 25 23.79 -19.72 -30.07
C SER A 25 24.21 -18.27 -30.38
N LEU A 26 23.52 -17.24 -29.90
CA LEU A 26 23.99 -15.84 -30.00
C LEU A 26 23.85 -15.00 -28.71
N PHE A 27 23.37 -15.58 -27.61
CA PHE A 27 23.43 -14.99 -26.26
C PHE A 27 23.99 -16.01 -25.27
N SER A 28 25.28 -16.32 -25.42
CA SER A 28 26.07 -16.97 -24.38
C SER A 28 27.52 -16.47 -24.47
N GLN A 29 27.70 -15.22 -24.07
CA GLN A 29 28.94 -14.79 -23.43
C GLN A 29 28.62 -14.42 -21.98
N THR A 30 28.18 -15.41 -21.20
CA THR A 30 28.09 -15.31 -19.74
C THR A 30 29.03 -16.32 -19.10
N GLY A 31 30.30 -16.27 -19.48
CA GLY A 31 31.35 -16.64 -18.54
C GLY A 31 31.36 -15.56 -17.46
N GLY A 32 30.82 -15.84 -16.27
CA GLY A 32 30.79 -14.86 -15.17
C GLY A 32 32.15 -14.19 -14.98
N ARG A 33 32.16 -12.85 -14.87
CA ARG A 33 33.41 -12.10 -14.70
C ARG A 33 34.13 -12.60 -13.45
N ASN A 34 35.44 -12.81 -13.54
CA ASN A 34 36.22 -13.21 -12.37
C ASN A 34 36.52 -11.99 -11.49
N LEU A 35 35.55 -11.60 -10.67
CA LEU A 35 35.65 -10.48 -9.72
C LEU A 35 36.68 -10.71 -8.61
N LYS A 36 37.31 -11.89 -8.53
CA LYS A 36 38.49 -12.12 -7.66
C LYS A 36 39.80 -11.65 -8.30
N ARG A 37 39.82 -11.41 -9.62
CA ARG A 37 41.03 -11.07 -10.39
C ARG A 37 40.93 -9.78 -11.18
N THR A 38 39.72 -9.39 -11.58
CA THR A 38 39.49 -8.21 -12.43
C THR A 38 38.72 -7.15 -11.64
N PRO A 39 39.40 -6.11 -11.13
CA PRO A 39 38.74 -4.97 -10.52
C PRO A 39 37.72 -4.35 -11.47
N THR A 40 36.45 -4.30 -11.07
CA THR A 40 35.34 -3.91 -11.95
C THR A 40 34.42 -2.87 -11.29
N LEU A 41 34.13 -1.78 -11.99
CA LEU A 41 33.13 -0.78 -11.58
C LEU A 41 31.88 -0.89 -12.46
N TYR A 42 30.73 -1.16 -11.82
CA TYR A 42 29.44 -1.21 -12.48
C TYR A 42 28.80 0.18 -12.46
N VAL A 43 28.71 0.83 -13.61
CA VAL A 43 28.22 2.20 -13.73
C VAL A 43 26.80 2.19 -14.32
N VAL A 44 25.83 2.53 -13.48
CA VAL A 44 24.39 2.40 -13.74
C VAL A 44 23.80 3.77 -14.10
N GLY A 45 23.47 3.93 -15.38
CA GLY A 45 22.84 5.13 -15.91
C GLY A 45 21.36 5.14 -15.60
N TYR A 46 20.90 6.12 -14.83
CA TYR A 46 19.54 6.18 -14.30
C TYR A 46 18.96 7.60 -14.41
N ALA A 47 17.65 7.74 -14.47
CA ALA A 47 16.96 9.01 -14.31
C ALA A 47 15.84 8.83 -13.30
N HIS A 48 16.04 9.39 -12.11
CA HIS A 48 15.04 9.33 -11.06
C HIS A 48 13.85 10.21 -11.45
N LEU A 49 12.65 9.65 -11.38
CA LEU A 49 11.40 10.36 -11.64
C LEU A 49 10.45 10.09 -10.48
N ASP A 50 10.19 11.12 -9.69
CA ASP A 50 9.12 11.07 -8.71
C ASP A 50 7.80 11.08 -9.44
N THR A 51 7.00 10.03 -9.22
CA THR A 51 5.68 9.93 -9.82
C THR A 51 4.81 11.12 -9.40
N GLN A 52 4.95 11.55 -8.14
CA GLN A 52 4.39 12.77 -7.58
C GLN A 52 5.32 13.29 -6.48
N TRP A 53 5.49 14.61 -6.39
CA TRP A 53 6.23 15.26 -5.30
C TRP A 53 5.83 16.73 -5.16
N ARG A 54 6.60 17.65 -5.79
CA ARG A 54 6.23 19.07 -5.95
C ARG A 54 5.42 19.34 -7.22
N TRP A 55 4.91 18.27 -7.82
CA TRP A 55 4.02 18.20 -8.97
C TRP A 55 3.05 17.03 -8.79
N ASP A 56 2.01 16.96 -9.62
CA ASP A 56 1.00 15.92 -9.60
C ASP A 56 1.14 14.93 -10.78
N TYR A 57 0.24 13.94 -10.83
CA TYR A 57 0.19 12.95 -11.91
C TYR A 57 0.07 13.57 -13.30
N VAL A 58 -0.69 14.66 -13.43
CA VAL A 58 -0.95 15.28 -14.74
C VAL A 58 0.35 15.82 -15.31
N THR A 59 1.16 16.50 -14.49
CA THR A 59 2.48 16.98 -14.89
C THR A 59 3.42 15.82 -15.24
N THR A 60 3.47 14.77 -14.41
CA THR A 60 4.29 13.58 -14.68
C THR A 60 3.95 12.96 -16.03
N ILE A 61 2.66 12.78 -16.31
CA ILE A 61 2.17 12.20 -17.56
C ILE A 61 2.49 13.13 -18.74
N LYS A 62 2.08 14.40 -18.68
CA LYS A 62 2.17 15.33 -19.83
C LYS A 62 3.59 15.78 -20.15
N GLU A 63 4.45 15.92 -19.15
CA GLU A 63 5.77 16.53 -19.30
C GLU A 63 6.91 15.51 -19.09
N TYR A 64 6.97 14.86 -17.93
CA TYR A 64 8.15 14.13 -17.51
C TYR A 64 8.32 12.77 -18.17
N LEU A 65 7.23 12.01 -18.40
CA LEU A 65 7.31 10.75 -19.12
C LEU A 65 7.77 10.93 -20.58
N PRO A 66 7.18 11.84 -21.40
CA PRO A 66 7.67 12.10 -22.75
C PRO A 66 9.12 12.58 -22.79
N LYS A 67 9.50 13.48 -21.88
CA LYS A 67 10.88 13.97 -21.76
C LYS A 67 11.86 12.83 -21.47
N THR A 68 11.52 11.95 -20.54
CA THR A 68 12.33 10.77 -20.18
C THR A 68 12.48 9.82 -21.36
N MET A 69 11.40 9.48 -22.06
CA MET A 69 11.46 8.57 -23.20
C MET A 69 12.28 9.17 -24.36
N ARG A 70 11.91 10.36 -24.84
CA ARG A 70 12.42 10.91 -26.10
C ARG A 70 13.88 11.36 -26.03
N LEU A 71 14.33 11.90 -24.89
CA LEU A 71 15.75 12.22 -24.70
C LEU A 71 16.61 10.95 -24.73
N ASN A 72 16.17 9.88 -24.06
CA ASN A 72 16.91 8.62 -24.06
C ASN A 72 16.85 7.91 -25.41
N PHE A 73 15.78 8.03 -26.19
CA PHE A 73 15.75 7.49 -27.56
C PHE A 73 16.88 8.08 -28.41
N TYR A 74 17.04 9.41 -28.37
CA TYR A 74 18.12 10.12 -29.09
C TYR A 74 19.51 9.69 -28.59
N LEU A 75 19.71 9.60 -27.27
CA LEU A 75 21.02 9.28 -26.70
C LEU A 75 21.42 7.82 -26.92
N ILE A 76 20.48 6.88 -26.85
CA ILE A 76 20.73 5.46 -27.10
C ILE A 76 21.13 5.20 -28.55
N GLU A 77 20.52 5.93 -29.50
CA GLU A 77 20.90 5.87 -30.91
C GLU A 77 22.31 6.44 -31.16
N LYS A 78 22.67 7.53 -30.46
CA LYS A 78 23.96 8.19 -30.60
C LYS A 78 25.14 7.46 -29.95
N TYR A 79 24.93 6.77 -28.82
CA TYR A 79 25.99 6.14 -28.02
C TYR A 79 25.76 4.63 -27.88
N PRO A 80 26.38 3.77 -28.71
CA PRO A 80 26.07 2.34 -28.77
C PRO A 80 26.29 1.51 -27.50
N HIS A 81 27.10 1.96 -26.54
CA HIS A 81 27.33 1.24 -25.28
C HIS A 81 26.50 1.79 -24.11
N TYR A 82 25.70 2.84 -24.33
CA TYR A 82 24.85 3.41 -23.30
C TYR A 82 23.69 2.46 -22.93
N ILE A 83 23.59 2.11 -21.65
CA ILE A 83 22.44 1.40 -21.07
C ILE A 83 21.69 2.35 -20.14
N PHE A 84 20.41 2.58 -20.43
CA PHE A 84 19.52 3.36 -19.56
C PHE A 84 18.71 2.44 -18.66
N ASN A 85 18.68 2.73 -17.35
CA ASN A 85 17.89 2.03 -16.35
C ASN A 85 16.73 2.92 -15.92
N PHE A 86 15.54 2.35 -15.79
CA PHE A 86 14.35 3.09 -15.35
C PHE A 86 13.39 2.17 -14.60
N SER A 87 12.98 2.57 -13.40
CA SER A 87 12.20 1.77 -12.44
C SER A 87 10.71 2.12 -12.46
N GLY A 88 9.91 1.37 -11.68
CA GLY A 88 8.49 1.63 -11.41
C GLY A 88 7.55 1.22 -12.54
N ALA A 89 6.98 0.02 -12.47
CA ALA A 89 6.05 -0.50 -13.49
C ALA A 89 4.80 0.37 -13.70
N ASN A 90 4.33 1.11 -12.69
CA ASN A 90 3.22 2.05 -12.84
C ASN A 90 3.55 3.19 -13.82
N ARG A 91 4.80 3.68 -13.85
CA ARG A 91 5.27 4.65 -14.84
C ARG A 91 5.25 4.07 -16.25
N TYR A 92 5.66 2.81 -16.42
CA TYR A 92 5.54 2.12 -17.71
C TYR A 92 4.09 1.86 -18.12
N ARG A 93 3.19 1.56 -17.17
CA ARG A 93 1.73 1.49 -17.43
C ARG A 93 1.23 2.82 -17.98
N MET A 94 1.61 3.94 -17.37
CA MET A 94 1.24 5.27 -17.87
C MET A 94 1.86 5.56 -19.25
N MET A 95 3.11 5.17 -19.51
CA MET A 95 3.69 5.27 -20.86
C MET A 95 2.88 4.48 -21.89
N LYS A 96 2.47 3.25 -21.55
CA LYS A 96 1.64 2.39 -22.42
C LYS A 96 0.27 3.01 -22.69
N GLU A 97 -0.36 3.55 -21.65
CA GLU A 97 -1.72 4.11 -21.69
C GLU A 97 -1.77 5.43 -22.48
N TYR A 98 -0.87 6.37 -22.17
CA TYR A 98 -0.94 7.73 -22.73
C TYR A 98 -0.04 7.95 -23.95
N TYR A 99 0.97 7.10 -24.17
CA TYR A 99 1.96 7.25 -25.26
C TYR A 99 2.29 5.90 -25.92
N PRO A 100 1.30 5.16 -26.45
CA PRO A 100 1.50 3.79 -26.94
C PRO A 100 2.57 3.66 -28.04
N ALA A 101 2.73 4.68 -28.89
CA ALA A 101 3.78 4.72 -29.91
C ALA A 101 5.20 4.80 -29.30
N ASP A 102 5.41 5.71 -28.34
CA ASP A 102 6.69 5.84 -27.63
C ASP A 102 6.95 4.58 -26.77
N PHE A 103 5.91 4.00 -26.16
CA PHE A 103 6.04 2.75 -25.40
C PHE A 103 6.46 1.56 -26.28
N ASN A 104 5.97 1.47 -27.51
CA ASN A 104 6.45 0.45 -28.47
C ASN A 104 7.94 0.63 -28.78
N ARG A 105 8.43 1.87 -28.88
CA ARG A 105 9.85 2.16 -29.01
C ARG A 105 10.63 1.73 -27.77
N VAL A 106 10.11 1.97 -26.57
CA VAL A 106 10.69 1.45 -25.31
C VAL A 106 10.84 -0.07 -25.38
N LYS A 107 9.80 -0.81 -25.82
CA LYS A 107 9.85 -2.28 -25.95
C LYS A 107 10.98 -2.75 -26.88
N GLU A 108 11.21 -2.07 -28.00
CA GLU A 108 12.32 -2.37 -28.91
C GLU A 108 13.68 -2.21 -28.21
N LEU A 109 13.86 -1.10 -27.49
CA LEU A 109 15.10 -0.82 -26.78
C LEU A 109 15.34 -1.78 -25.61
N VAL A 110 14.27 -2.26 -24.97
CA VAL A 110 14.35 -3.30 -23.93
C VAL A 110 14.77 -4.65 -24.51
N ARG A 111 14.22 -5.04 -25.67
CA ARG A 111 14.67 -6.26 -26.37
C ARG A 111 16.14 -6.15 -26.80
N ALA A 112 16.56 -4.97 -27.24
CA ALA A 112 17.95 -4.67 -27.61
C ALA A 112 18.90 -4.60 -26.40
N GLY A 113 18.41 -4.63 -25.16
CA GLY A 113 19.23 -4.53 -23.95
C GLY A 113 19.81 -3.14 -23.70
N ARG A 114 19.25 -2.10 -24.33
CA ARG A 114 19.70 -0.70 -24.25
C ARG A 114 18.85 0.15 -23.30
N TRP A 115 17.65 -0.33 -22.99
CA TRP A 115 16.77 0.17 -21.94
C TRP A 115 16.47 -0.97 -20.97
N PHE A 116 16.68 -0.79 -19.68
CA PHE A 116 16.51 -1.83 -18.68
C PHE A 116 15.41 -1.45 -17.67
N PRO A 117 14.30 -2.22 -17.58
CA PRO A 117 13.30 -2.03 -16.54
C PRO A 117 13.83 -2.55 -15.20
N CYS A 118 14.36 -1.63 -14.37
CA CYS A 118 14.96 -1.96 -13.07
C CYS A 118 13.95 -1.89 -11.91
N GLY A 119 14.41 -2.22 -10.71
CA GLY A 119 13.68 -2.04 -9.47
C GLY A 119 12.78 -3.20 -9.05
N SER A 120 12.33 -4.05 -9.98
CA SER A 120 11.41 -5.16 -9.70
C SER A 120 10.19 -4.74 -8.88
N SER A 121 9.64 -3.55 -9.12
CA SER A 121 8.58 -2.97 -8.30
C SER A 121 7.47 -2.33 -9.12
N TRP A 122 6.25 -2.27 -8.55
CA TRP A 122 5.16 -1.51 -9.15
C TRP A 122 5.45 -0.01 -9.07
N GLU A 123 5.93 0.47 -7.92
CA GLU A 123 6.49 1.81 -7.74
C GLU A 123 7.82 1.80 -6.96
N GLU A 124 8.56 2.91 -6.99
CA GLU A 124 9.63 3.16 -6.00
C GLU A 124 8.99 3.51 -4.65
N SER A 125 8.49 2.49 -3.96
CA SER A 125 7.66 2.62 -2.77
C SER A 125 8.47 3.00 -1.53
N ASP A 126 7.80 3.62 -0.55
CA ASP A 126 8.23 3.51 0.84
C ASP A 126 8.21 2.04 1.28
N VAL A 127 8.98 1.71 2.31
CA VAL A 127 9.06 0.35 2.88
C VAL A 127 8.91 0.34 4.41
N ASN A 128 8.68 1.49 5.04
CA ASN A 128 8.51 1.59 6.50
C ASN A 128 7.06 1.53 6.93
N ALA A 129 6.14 2.09 6.13
CA ALA A 129 4.72 2.12 6.40
C ALA A 129 3.93 0.94 5.81
N PRO A 130 4.22 0.46 4.58
CA PRO A 130 3.50 -0.67 4.01
C PRO A 130 3.69 -1.98 4.79
N SER A 131 2.64 -2.81 4.81
CA SER A 131 2.75 -4.18 5.30
C SER A 131 3.76 -5.00 4.50
N ALA A 132 4.25 -6.09 5.11
CA ALA A 132 5.09 -7.04 4.40
C ALA A 132 4.42 -7.63 3.13
N GLU A 133 3.10 -7.85 3.16
CA GLU A 133 2.38 -8.34 1.98
C GLU A 133 2.31 -7.27 0.89
N SER A 134 2.10 -6.00 1.22
CA SER A 134 2.17 -4.90 0.25
C SER A 134 3.52 -4.83 -0.46
N ILE A 135 4.64 -4.96 0.25
CA ILE A 135 5.98 -4.99 -0.36
C ILE A 135 6.12 -6.22 -1.29
N ILE A 136 5.58 -7.38 -0.89
CA ILE A 136 5.54 -8.56 -1.77
C ILE A 136 4.70 -8.28 -3.02
N ARG A 137 3.58 -7.56 -2.90
CA ARG A 137 2.74 -7.15 -4.05
C ARG A 137 3.41 -6.12 -4.96
N GLN A 138 4.16 -5.17 -4.41
CA GLN A 138 5.04 -4.28 -5.21
C GLN A 138 5.90 -5.13 -6.14
N ILE A 139 6.53 -6.18 -5.60
CA ILE A 139 7.45 -7.01 -6.36
C ILE A 139 6.73 -7.95 -7.33
N LEU A 140 5.66 -8.62 -6.88
CA LEU A 140 4.86 -9.52 -7.71
C LEU A 140 4.28 -8.77 -8.91
N TYR A 141 3.61 -7.64 -8.69
CA TYR A 141 2.93 -6.92 -9.77
C TYR A 141 3.93 -6.23 -10.70
N GLY A 142 5.00 -5.63 -10.14
CA GLY A 142 6.09 -5.07 -10.94
C GLY A 142 6.75 -6.11 -11.83
N THR A 143 7.10 -7.27 -11.26
CA THR A 143 7.71 -8.38 -12.00
C THR A 143 6.79 -8.91 -13.09
N LYS A 144 5.53 -9.22 -12.77
CA LYS A 144 4.56 -9.75 -13.74
C LYS A 144 4.28 -8.75 -14.85
N PHE A 145 4.21 -7.45 -14.54
CA PHE A 145 4.05 -6.42 -15.55
C PHE A 145 5.25 -6.37 -16.50
N PHE A 146 6.48 -6.37 -15.99
CA PHE A 146 7.68 -6.36 -16.84
C PHE A 146 7.80 -7.64 -17.68
N GLU A 147 7.51 -8.81 -17.12
CA GLU A 147 7.52 -10.08 -17.85
C GLU A 147 6.50 -10.04 -19.00
N LYS A 148 5.26 -9.64 -18.70
CA LYS A 148 4.16 -9.62 -19.67
C LYS A 148 4.36 -8.57 -20.77
N GLU A 149 4.71 -7.35 -20.40
CA GLU A 149 4.69 -6.21 -21.33
C GLU A 149 6.02 -6.00 -22.04
N LEU A 150 7.13 -6.29 -21.36
CA LEU A 150 8.49 -6.01 -21.83
C LEU A 150 9.33 -7.28 -22.08
N GLY A 151 8.86 -8.47 -21.66
CA GLY A 151 9.59 -9.73 -21.82
C GLY A 151 10.86 -9.81 -20.98
N ARG A 152 10.94 -9.06 -19.87
CA ARG A 152 12.11 -8.98 -19.00
C ARG A 152 11.69 -9.07 -17.54
N ARG A 153 12.62 -9.55 -16.71
CA ARG A 153 12.51 -9.58 -15.26
C ARG A 153 13.82 -9.10 -14.67
N SER A 154 13.74 -8.14 -13.75
CA SER A 154 14.89 -7.70 -12.97
C SER A 154 15.11 -8.65 -11.79
N ALA A 155 16.38 -8.87 -11.43
CA ALA A 155 16.81 -9.65 -10.28
C ALA A 155 17.13 -8.77 -9.06
N GLU A 156 16.94 -7.45 -9.14
CA GLU A 156 17.28 -6.50 -8.08
C GLU A 156 16.10 -5.60 -7.68
N TYR A 157 16.14 -5.11 -6.44
CA TYR A 157 15.20 -4.13 -5.89
C TYR A 157 15.93 -2.79 -5.64
N MET A 158 15.59 -1.78 -6.42
CA MET A 158 16.25 -0.47 -6.46
C MET A 158 15.36 0.57 -5.81
N LEU A 159 15.79 1.13 -4.68
CA LEU A 159 15.10 2.21 -3.97
C LEU A 159 16.10 3.36 -3.71
N PRO A 160 16.39 4.18 -4.73
CA PRO A 160 17.46 5.17 -4.64
C PRO A 160 17.13 6.29 -3.65
N ASP A 161 15.85 6.61 -3.47
CA ASP A 161 15.41 7.78 -2.68
C ASP A 161 14.44 7.48 -1.51
N CYS A 162 14.15 6.22 -1.20
CA CYS A 162 13.28 5.84 -0.08
C CYS A 162 13.87 6.23 1.31
N PHE A 163 13.00 6.66 2.24
CA PHE A 163 13.38 7.29 3.49
C PHE A 163 13.71 6.32 4.64
N GLY A 164 14.65 5.41 4.40
CA GLY A 164 15.10 4.40 5.36
C GLY A 164 14.51 3.02 5.09
N PHE A 165 15.11 1.99 5.70
CA PHE A 165 14.80 0.60 5.37
C PHE A 165 14.70 -0.28 6.63
N PRO A 166 13.60 -1.02 6.82
CA PRO A 166 13.42 -1.86 8.01
C PRO A 166 14.26 -3.13 7.95
N ALA A 167 14.64 -3.66 9.11
CA ALA A 167 15.40 -4.90 9.24
C ALA A 167 14.71 -6.12 8.60
N SER A 168 13.39 -6.10 8.41
CA SER A 168 12.63 -7.18 7.78
C SER A 168 12.71 -7.21 6.25
N LEU A 169 13.08 -6.10 5.60
CA LEU A 169 13.11 -5.99 4.14
C LEU A 169 13.98 -7.07 3.46
N PRO A 170 15.20 -7.43 3.94
CA PRO A 170 16.00 -8.48 3.31
C PRO A 170 15.33 -9.85 3.32
N SER A 171 14.56 -10.18 4.37
CA SER A 171 13.79 -11.42 4.43
C SER A 171 12.69 -11.43 3.37
N ILE A 172 12.01 -10.28 3.18
CA ILE A 172 10.98 -10.10 2.15
C ILE A 172 11.59 -10.26 0.75
N LEU A 173 12.68 -9.54 0.46
CA LEU A 173 13.37 -9.57 -0.83
C LEU A 173 13.88 -10.98 -1.14
N ALA A 174 14.52 -11.64 -0.17
CA ALA A 174 15.01 -13.00 -0.31
C ALA A 174 13.87 -14.00 -0.52
N HIS A 175 12.70 -13.78 0.09
CA HIS A 175 11.50 -14.58 -0.15
C HIS A 175 10.96 -14.38 -1.55
N CYS A 176 11.03 -13.16 -2.11
CA CYS A 176 10.64 -12.86 -3.49
C CYS A 176 11.64 -13.34 -4.55
N GLY A 177 12.77 -13.92 -4.14
CA GLY A 177 13.81 -14.40 -5.05
C GLY A 177 14.73 -13.29 -5.59
N ILE A 178 14.60 -12.07 -5.08
CA ILE A 178 15.48 -10.94 -5.39
C ILE A 178 16.91 -11.25 -4.94
N LYS A 179 17.89 -10.88 -5.78
CA LYS A 179 19.32 -11.14 -5.58
C LYS A 179 20.06 -9.93 -5.04
N GLY A 180 19.66 -8.74 -5.50
CA GLY A 180 20.32 -7.48 -5.22
C GLY A 180 19.40 -6.43 -4.63
N PHE A 181 19.96 -5.53 -3.82
CA PHE A 181 19.32 -4.31 -3.35
C PHE A 181 20.27 -3.13 -3.56
N SER A 182 19.75 -1.96 -3.93
CA SER A 182 20.57 -0.77 -4.07
C SER A 182 19.85 0.50 -3.64
N THR A 183 20.58 1.40 -2.98
CA THR A 183 20.06 2.70 -2.53
C THR A 183 21.14 3.76 -2.45
N GLN A 184 20.82 5.02 -2.79
CA GLN A 184 21.67 6.17 -2.49
C GLN A 184 21.39 6.71 -1.08
N LYS A 185 20.15 6.63 -0.58
CA LYS A 185 19.66 7.52 0.48
C LYS A 185 20.45 7.48 1.78
N LEU A 186 21.13 6.36 2.09
CA LEU A 186 22.02 6.26 3.25
C LEU A 186 23.21 7.23 3.22
N THR A 187 23.61 7.74 2.04
CA THR A 187 24.66 8.79 1.94
C THR A 187 24.21 10.15 2.48
N TRP A 188 22.93 10.30 2.86
CA TRP A 188 22.40 11.49 3.54
C TRP A 188 22.44 11.38 5.07
N GLY A 189 22.90 10.23 5.59
CA GLY A 189 22.97 9.93 7.01
C GLY A 189 22.07 8.77 7.41
N SER A 190 22.60 7.86 8.21
CA SER A 190 21.94 6.65 8.66
C SER A 190 22.26 6.42 10.14
N ASN A 191 21.31 5.83 10.86
CA ASN A 191 21.46 5.57 12.29
C ASN A 191 22.20 4.27 12.61
N ALA A 192 22.55 3.48 11.59
CA ALA A 192 23.24 2.21 11.81
C ALA A 192 24.53 2.43 12.62
N PRO A 193 24.80 1.62 13.67
CA PRO A 193 25.90 1.86 14.60
C PRO A 193 27.27 1.37 14.06
N VAL A 194 27.46 1.42 12.74
CA VAL A 194 28.61 0.87 12.01
C VAL A 194 29.02 1.80 10.87
N GLY A 195 30.15 1.52 10.23
CA GLY A 195 30.77 2.42 9.26
C GLY A 195 31.75 3.39 9.94
N GLY A 196 32.16 4.43 9.22
CA GLY A 196 33.13 5.43 9.68
C GLY A 196 34.59 5.08 9.33
N PRO A 197 35.56 5.95 9.72
CA PRO A 197 36.98 5.83 9.36
C PRO A 197 37.63 4.52 9.79
N ASP A 198 37.14 3.92 10.89
CA ASP A 198 37.65 2.68 11.46
C ASP A 198 36.97 1.43 10.89
N SER A 199 35.96 1.58 10.03
CA SER A 199 35.34 0.44 9.35
C SER A 199 36.31 -0.19 8.34
N PRO A 200 36.23 -1.52 8.10
CA PRO A 200 37.15 -2.21 7.19
C PRO A 200 37.22 -1.59 5.79
N GLU A 201 36.08 -1.12 5.27
CA GLU A 201 35.96 -0.51 3.94
C GLU A 201 35.99 1.04 3.99
N LYS A 202 36.23 1.64 5.17
CA LYS A 202 36.26 3.10 5.40
C LYS A 202 35.03 3.81 4.84
N THR A 203 33.86 3.21 5.02
CA THR A 203 32.58 3.78 4.59
C THR A 203 32.21 4.99 5.46
N PRO A 204 31.29 5.85 5.00
CA PRO A 204 30.67 6.85 5.87
C PRO A 204 30.02 6.21 7.10
N GLU A 205 29.92 6.97 8.20
CA GLU A 205 29.19 6.52 9.39
C GLU A 205 27.72 6.25 9.03
N GLY A 206 27.15 5.15 9.55
CA GLY A 206 25.80 4.70 9.20
C GLY A 206 25.72 3.82 7.95
N ILE A 207 26.84 3.60 7.23
CA ILE A 207 26.89 2.74 6.05
C ILE A 207 27.73 1.49 6.39
N PRO A 208 27.11 0.29 6.54
CA PRO A 208 27.84 -0.91 6.97
C PRO A 208 28.95 -1.39 6.01
N PHE A 209 28.74 -1.19 4.71
CA PHE A 209 29.64 -1.64 3.65
C PHE A 209 29.34 -0.93 2.31
N ASN A 210 30.28 -0.99 1.36
CA ASN A 210 30.06 -0.50 0.00
C ASN A 210 29.17 -1.48 -0.79
N VAL A 211 29.62 -2.73 -0.88
CA VAL A 211 28.89 -3.88 -1.43
C VAL A 211 29.00 -5.03 -0.43
N GLY A 212 27.88 -5.52 0.07
CA GLY A 212 27.85 -6.51 1.15
C GLY A 212 26.58 -7.36 1.15
N PHE A 213 26.35 -8.10 2.22
CA PHE A 213 25.17 -8.93 2.39
C PHE A 213 24.32 -8.44 3.56
N TRP A 214 23.12 -7.96 3.26
CA TRP A 214 22.17 -7.48 4.27
C TRP A 214 21.24 -8.60 4.70
N VAL A 215 21.17 -8.85 6.01
CA VAL A 215 20.52 -10.01 6.63
C VAL A 215 19.27 -9.56 7.37
N GLY A 216 18.17 -10.25 7.15
CA GLY A 216 16.90 -10.03 7.84
C GLY A 216 16.77 -10.87 9.12
N PRO A 217 15.65 -10.72 9.87
CA PRO A 217 15.43 -11.39 11.14
C PRO A 217 15.36 -12.92 11.04
N ASP A 218 15.02 -13.47 9.87
CA ASP A 218 14.98 -14.92 9.61
C ASP A 218 16.35 -15.53 9.21
N GLY A 219 17.39 -14.70 9.18
CA GLY A 219 18.75 -15.06 8.76
C GLY A 219 18.97 -15.17 7.26
N ARG A 220 17.93 -15.00 6.43
CA ARG A 220 18.07 -14.83 4.97
C ARG A 220 18.39 -13.37 4.64
N GLY A 221 18.72 -13.11 3.38
CA GLY A 221 19.10 -11.76 2.96
C GLY A 221 19.45 -11.66 1.49
N VAL A 222 19.93 -10.48 1.10
CA VAL A 222 20.29 -10.13 -0.27
C VAL A 222 21.65 -9.45 -0.31
N VAL A 223 22.32 -9.47 -1.46
CA VAL A 223 23.49 -8.61 -1.69
C VAL A 223 22.98 -7.17 -1.80
N ALA A 224 23.67 -6.22 -1.19
CA ALA A 224 23.28 -4.82 -1.18
C ALA A 224 24.44 -3.90 -1.57
N ALA A 225 24.15 -2.90 -2.41
CA ALA A 225 25.01 -1.76 -2.70
C ALA A 225 24.49 -0.53 -1.96
N LEU A 226 25.17 -0.16 -0.87
CA LEU A 226 24.69 0.86 0.09
C LEU A 226 25.43 2.19 0.01
N ASN A 227 26.50 2.27 -0.79
CA ASN A 227 27.27 3.50 -1.01
C ASN A 227 27.52 3.81 -2.50
N PRO A 228 26.49 3.81 -3.36
CA PRO A 228 26.67 3.91 -4.81
C PRO A 228 26.99 5.33 -5.33
N GLY A 229 27.17 6.30 -4.43
CA GLY A 229 27.18 7.72 -4.79
C GLY A 229 25.79 8.16 -5.27
N SER A 230 25.73 9.34 -5.88
CA SER A 230 24.43 9.95 -6.17
C SER A 230 23.84 9.60 -7.53
N TYR A 231 22.55 9.27 -7.60
CA TYR A 231 21.80 9.08 -8.83
C TYR A 231 21.77 10.32 -9.72
N GLY A 232 21.94 11.52 -9.16
CA GLY A 232 22.05 12.77 -9.90
C GLY A 232 23.49 13.21 -10.20
N GLN A 233 24.50 12.36 -9.97
CA GLN A 233 25.89 12.74 -10.22
C GLN A 233 26.28 12.59 -11.69
N ASN A 234 27.14 13.51 -12.15
CA ASN A 234 27.75 13.46 -13.47
C ASN A 234 29.09 12.72 -13.44
N ILE A 235 29.51 12.21 -14.60
CA ILE A 235 30.84 11.64 -14.81
C ILE A 235 31.73 12.74 -15.38
N THR A 236 32.78 13.13 -14.64
CA THR A 236 33.63 14.29 -14.99
C THR A 236 35.11 13.95 -15.21
N TYR A 237 35.53 12.71 -14.93
CA TYR A 237 36.90 12.24 -15.09
C TYR A 237 36.91 10.76 -15.52
N ASP A 238 38.08 10.23 -15.88
CA ASP A 238 38.27 8.82 -16.20
C ASP A 238 38.11 7.94 -14.95
N LEU A 239 36.94 7.31 -14.82
CA LEU A 239 36.59 6.43 -13.69
C LEU A 239 37.50 5.21 -13.56
N SER A 240 38.28 4.87 -14.60
CA SER A 240 39.24 3.75 -14.53
C SER A 240 40.51 4.11 -13.76
N LYS A 241 40.76 5.40 -13.50
CA LYS A 241 41.97 5.95 -12.88
C LYS A 241 41.64 6.71 -11.59
N SER A 242 42.65 6.95 -10.77
CA SER A 242 42.51 7.86 -9.63
C SER A 242 42.13 9.27 -10.13
N PRO A 243 41.23 9.97 -9.42
CA PRO A 243 40.76 11.29 -9.84
C PRO A 243 41.89 12.32 -9.86
N PRO A 244 41.78 13.38 -10.67
CA PRO A 244 42.76 14.46 -10.68
C PRO A 244 42.82 15.15 -9.30
N GLN A 245 44.00 15.68 -8.94
CA GLN A 245 44.13 16.50 -7.74
C GLN A 245 43.29 17.77 -7.88
N MET A 246 42.50 18.04 -6.85
CA MET A 246 41.72 19.27 -6.75
C MET A 246 42.66 20.48 -6.66
N PRO A 247 42.37 21.60 -7.34
CA PRO A 247 43.12 22.84 -7.18
C PRO A 247 43.18 23.27 -5.71
N SER A 248 44.36 23.69 -5.25
CA SER A 248 44.56 24.14 -3.87
C SER A 248 43.62 25.31 -3.53
N GLY A 249 42.74 25.12 -2.54
CA GLY A 249 41.78 26.15 -2.08
C GLY A 249 40.34 25.98 -2.56
N GLU A 250 40.06 25.03 -3.47
CA GLU A 250 38.69 24.71 -3.90
C GLU A 250 38.19 23.43 -3.22
N GLN A 251 37.12 23.54 -2.42
CA GLN A 251 36.36 22.39 -1.93
C GLN A 251 35.26 22.06 -2.94
N ALA A 252 35.33 20.88 -3.58
CA ALA A 252 34.18 20.33 -4.26
C ALA A 252 33.03 20.16 -3.25
N ARG A 253 31.79 20.52 -3.61
CA ARG A 253 30.60 20.24 -2.77
C ARG A 253 30.46 18.75 -2.44
N ARG A 254 31.00 17.87 -3.28
CA ARG A 254 31.19 16.44 -3.04
C ARG A 254 32.58 16.02 -3.53
N PRO A 255 33.39 15.35 -2.71
CA PRO A 255 34.71 14.88 -3.14
C PRO A 255 34.58 13.84 -4.26
N LEU A 256 35.51 13.87 -5.22
CA LEU A 256 35.63 12.82 -6.23
C LEU A 256 36.03 11.50 -5.54
N VAL A 257 35.42 10.40 -5.97
CA VAL A 257 35.70 9.07 -5.42
C VAL A 257 36.89 8.46 -6.15
N ASP A 258 37.91 7.99 -5.43
CA ASP A 258 38.96 7.15 -6.02
C ASP A 258 38.45 5.72 -6.14
N TRP A 259 37.78 5.42 -7.27
CA TRP A 259 37.21 4.10 -7.54
C TRP A 259 38.26 2.98 -7.57
N PRO A 260 39.44 3.13 -8.21
CA PRO A 260 40.52 2.15 -8.10
C PRO A 260 40.93 1.83 -6.67
N ALA A 261 41.16 2.85 -5.84
CA ALA A 261 41.54 2.63 -4.44
C ALA A 261 40.42 1.93 -3.65
N ARG A 262 39.17 2.38 -3.85
CA ARG A 262 37.99 1.83 -3.17
C ARG A 262 37.71 0.37 -3.55
N ILE A 263 37.75 0.04 -4.84
CA ILE A 263 37.56 -1.34 -5.32
C ILE A 263 38.69 -2.25 -4.83
N ASN A 264 39.93 -1.78 -4.81
CA ASN A 264 41.04 -2.53 -4.26
C ASN A 264 40.84 -2.80 -2.76
N LEU A 265 40.35 -1.82 -2.00
CA LEU A 265 40.01 -2.00 -0.58
C LEU A 265 38.87 -3.02 -0.38
N ASN A 266 37.78 -2.92 -1.14
CA ASN A 266 36.69 -3.90 -1.09
C ASN A 266 37.22 -5.32 -1.34
N GLY A 267 38.11 -5.48 -2.32
CA GLY A 267 38.74 -6.77 -2.65
C GLY A 267 39.70 -7.29 -1.58
N GLN A 268 40.41 -6.40 -0.87
CA GLN A 268 41.24 -6.79 0.28
C GLN A 268 40.40 -7.24 1.47
N VAL A 269 39.22 -6.63 1.68
CA VAL A 269 38.30 -6.98 2.78
C VAL A 269 37.55 -8.28 2.49
N SER A 270 37.05 -8.45 1.27
CA SER A 270 36.07 -9.50 0.94
C SER A 270 36.55 -10.55 -0.07
N GLY A 271 37.68 -10.32 -0.74
CA GLY A 271 38.10 -11.08 -1.91
C GLY A 271 37.33 -10.76 -3.20
N VAL A 272 36.44 -9.77 -3.17
CA VAL A 272 35.63 -9.30 -4.32
C VAL A 272 36.07 -7.89 -4.72
N PHE A 273 36.73 -7.77 -5.86
CA PHE A 273 37.20 -6.50 -6.43
C PHE A 273 36.11 -5.89 -7.31
N ALA A 274 35.01 -5.46 -6.70
CA ALA A 274 33.91 -4.80 -7.40
C ALA A 274 33.29 -3.66 -6.59
N ASP A 275 32.67 -2.71 -7.29
CA ASP A 275 31.82 -1.67 -6.68
C ASP A 275 30.72 -1.25 -7.66
N TYR A 276 29.77 -0.46 -7.16
CA TYR A 276 28.56 -0.04 -7.85
C TYR A 276 28.45 1.48 -7.82
N MET A 277 28.17 2.10 -8.96
CA MET A 277 28.08 3.56 -9.09
C MET A 277 26.82 3.95 -9.84
N TYR A 278 26.03 4.87 -9.29
CA TYR A 278 25.00 5.57 -10.06
C TYR A 278 25.56 6.74 -10.87
N TYR A 279 24.93 7.08 -11.99
CA TYR A 279 25.05 8.40 -12.61
C TYR A 279 23.76 8.75 -13.34
N GLY A 280 23.44 10.05 -13.43
CA GLY A 280 22.12 10.40 -13.92
C GLY A 280 21.64 11.82 -13.65
N THR A 281 20.32 11.95 -13.71
CA THR A 281 19.57 13.18 -13.42
C THR A 281 18.53 12.90 -12.32
N GLY A 282 18.14 13.95 -11.61
CA GLY A 282 17.25 13.84 -10.46
C GLY A 282 15.79 14.16 -10.73
N ASP A 283 14.98 13.71 -9.78
CA ASP A 283 13.59 13.94 -9.38
C ASP A 283 12.54 14.12 -10.50
N THR A 284 12.80 14.90 -11.55
CA THR A 284 11.88 15.15 -12.69
C THR A 284 12.07 14.21 -13.88
N GLY A 285 12.85 13.14 -13.74
CA GLY A 285 13.20 12.24 -14.83
C GLY A 285 14.09 12.91 -15.89
N GLY A 286 13.99 12.45 -17.14
CA GLY A 286 14.84 12.86 -18.25
C GLY A 286 15.92 11.82 -18.57
N SER A 287 17.15 12.27 -18.78
CA SER A 287 18.29 11.40 -19.08
C SER A 287 19.53 11.86 -18.30
N PRO A 288 20.52 10.97 -18.07
CA PRO A 288 21.87 11.41 -17.74
C PRO A 288 22.36 12.47 -18.75
N SER A 289 23.27 13.34 -18.32
CA SER A 289 23.84 14.36 -19.21
C SER A 289 24.58 13.70 -20.37
N GLU A 290 24.42 14.26 -21.58
CA GLU A 290 25.12 13.76 -22.77
C GLU A 290 26.64 13.73 -22.58
N ALA A 291 27.20 14.69 -21.84
CA ALA A 291 28.62 14.72 -21.49
C ALA A 291 29.05 13.49 -20.67
N SER A 292 28.24 13.08 -19.69
CA SER A 292 28.52 11.88 -18.88
C SER A 292 28.43 10.61 -19.74
N ILE A 293 27.41 10.52 -20.61
CA ILE A 293 27.24 9.37 -21.51
C ILE A 293 28.40 9.28 -22.50
N ARG A 294 28.78 10.39 -23.13
CA ARG A 294 29.92 10.45 -24.06
C ARG A 294 31.24 10.06 -23.38
N LEU A 295 31.47 10.52 -22.15
CA LEU A 295 32.67 10.16 -21.41
C LEU A 295 32.66 8.68 -21.03
N LEU A 296 31.54 8.14 -20.56
CA LEU A 296 31.41 6.70 -20.25
C LEU A 296 31.60 5.84 -21.51
N GLU A 297 31.01 6.22 -22.64
CA GLU A 297 31.21 5.57 -23.95
C GLU A 297 32.71 5.51 -24.29
N ALA A 298 33.43 6.63 -24.14
CA ALA A 298 34.86 6.70 -24.41
C ALA A 298 35.69 5.83 -23.44
N ILE A 299 35.35 5.82 -22.15
CA ILE A 299 36.01 4.96 -21.14
C ILE A 299 35.82 3.48 -21.49
N VAL A 300 34.58 3.07 -21.80
CA VAL A 300 34.24 1.67 -22.12
C VAL A 300 34.92 1.21 -23.42
N THR A 301 35.00 2.09 -24.41
CA THR A 301 35.62 1.80 -25.73
C THR A 301 37.11 2.09 -25.80
N LYS A 302 37.71 2.61 -24.71
CA LYS A 302 39.10 3.08 -24.66
C LYS A 302 39.46 4.11 -25.74
N ALA A 303 38.51 4.97 -26.07
CA ALA A 303 38.65 6.00 -27.09
C ALA A 303 39.32 7.27 -26.53
N ARG A 304 39.66 8.20 -27.43
CA ARG A 304 40.05 9.56 -27.06
C ARG A 304 38.81 10.43 -26.92
N THR A 305 38.80 11.32 -25.93
CA THR A 305 37.68 12.24 -25.70
C THR A 305 38.14 13.52 -25.01
N ILE A 306 37.30 14.54 -25.01
CA ILE A 306 37.50 15.77 -24.25
C ILE A 306 36.81 15.60 -22.89
N LEU A 307 37.60 15.68 -21.82
CA LEU A 307 37.05 15.67 -20.46
C LEU A 307 36.18 16.93 -20.26
N PRO A 308 34.97 16.80 -19.69
CA PRO A 308 34.21 17.96 -19.29
C PRO A 308 34.99 18.73 -18.21
N PRO A 309 34.82 20.06 -18.12
CA PRO A 309 35.39 20.81 -17.01
C PRO A 309 34.94 20.21 -15.68
N LEU A 310 35.85 20.19 -14.70
CA LEU A 310 35.53 19.82 -13.31
C LEU A 310 34.54 20.87 -12.78
N ASP A 311 33.24 20.58 -12.83
CA ASP A 311 32.22 21.48 -12.32
C ASP A 311 32.10 21.33 -10.79
N LEU A 312 32.58 22.34 -10.07
CA LEU A 312 32.71 22.33 -8.61
C LEU A 312 31.57 23.07 -7.88
N ARG A 313 30.59 23.62 -8.61
CA ARG A 313 29.43 24.35 -8.04
C ARG A 313 28.11 23.79 -8.62
N ARG A 314 26.95 24.14 -8.05
CA ARG A 314 25.63 23.80 -8.70
C ARG A 314 25.66 24.29 -10.15
N PRO A 315 24.83 23.74 -11.07
CA PRO A 315 24.68 24.29 -12.41
C PRO A 315 24.05 25.69 -12.32
N GLN A 316 24.87 26.69 -12.04
CA GLN A 316 24.66 28.08 -12.39
C GLN A 316 25.69 28.37 -13.47
N ILE A 317 25.15 28.86 -14.58
CA ILE A 317 25.83 29.23 -15.81
C ILE A 317 27.08 30.04 -15.49
N ALA A 318 28.24 29.40 -15.61
CA ALA A 318 29.47 30.12 -15.84
C ALA A 318 29.41 30.63 -17.28
N GLU A 319 29.68 31.93 -17.48
CA GLU A 319 29.80 32.49 -18.83
C GLU A 319 30.80 31.64 -19.64
N PRO A 320 30.50 31.31 -20.90
CA PRO A 320 31.51 30.67 -21.74
C PRO A 320 32.70 31.63 -21.84
N PRO A 321 33.95 31.14 -21.67
CA PRO A 321 35.11 31.97 -21.89
C PRO A 321 35.02 32.57 -23.29
N LYS A 322 35.24 33.89 -23.39
CA LYS A 322 35.39 34.59 -24.67
C LYS A 322 36.58 33.96 -25.40
N LYS A 323 36.27 33.01 -26.30
CA LYS A 323 37.12 32.03 -27.00
C LYS A 323 37.43 30.76 -26.18
N PRO A 324 36.82 29.61 -26.50
CA PRO A 324 37.27 28.33 -25.96
C PRO A 324 38.64 28.01 -26.59
N GLN A 325 39.68 27.91 -25.76
CA GLN A 325 40.85 27.13 -26.17
C GLN A 325 40.37 25.68 -26.34
N PRO A 326 40.69 25.01 -27.45
CA PRO A 326 40.35 23.61 -27.61
C PRO A 326 41.07 22.82 -26.51
N LEU A 327 40.30 22.27 -25.56
CA LEU A 327 40.83 21.32 -24.59
C LEU A 327 41.35 20.10 -25.36
N PRO A 328 42.55 19.60 -25.04
CA PRO A 328 43.12 18.47 -25.74
C PRO A 328 42.27 17.22 -25.49
N GLU A 329 42.08 16.41 -26.52
CA GLU A 329 41.56 15.05 -26.33
C GLU A 329 42.57 14.21 -25.55
N VAL A 330 42.09 13.44 -24.59
CA VAL A 330 42.87 12.51 -23.77
C VAL A 330 42.39 11.09 -23.98
N ALA A 331 43.29 10.11 -23.89
CA ALA A 331 42.93 8.70 -23.84
C ALA A 331 42.39 8.34 -22.46
N VAL A 332 41.30 7.56 -22.42
CA VAL A 332 40.62 7.14 -21.19
C VAL A 332 40.37 5.62 -21.19
N GLY A 333 40.09 5.03 -20.03
CA GLY A 333 39.72 3.62 -19.91
C GLY A 333 40.90 2.63 -19.89
N ASP A 334 42.13 3.13 -19.82
CA ASP A 334 43.39 2.37 -19.68
C ASP A 334 43.87 2.23 -18.23
N GLY A 335 43.06 2.64 -17.25
CA GLY A 335 43.37 2.48 -15.82
C GLY A 335 43.20 1.04 -15.29
N PRO A 336 43.56 0.79 -14.01
CA PRO A 336 43.56 -0.55 -13.40
C PRO A 336 42.18 -1.16 -13.14
N VAL A 337 41.10 -0.36 -13.23
CA VAL A 337 39.72 -0.82 -13.06
C VAL A 337 39.03 -0.92 -14.40
N GLN A 338 38.36 -2.05 -14.65
CA GLN A 338 37.44 -2.21 -15.75
C GLN A 338 36.12 -1.48 -15.43
N VAL A 339 35.83 -0.42 -16.16
CA VAL A 339 34.56 0.31 -16.06
C VAL A 339 33.58 -0.26 -17.08
N ILE A 340 32.34 -0.53 -16.66
CA ILE A 340 31.29 -1.00 -17.56
C ILE A 340 30.02 -0.15 -17.42
N SER A 341 29.35 0.14 -18.56
CA SER A 341 27.96 0.59 -18.53
C SER A 341 27.09 -0.63 -18.23
N ALA A 342 26.34 -0.57 -17.13
CA ALA A 342 25.68 -1.75 -16.57
C ALA A 342 24.15 -1.58 -16.51
N THR A 343 23.44 -2.71 -16.63
CA THR A 343 22.10 -2.82 -16.06
C THR A 343 22.20 -2.77 -14.54
N ALA A 344 21.15 -2.30 -13.86
CA ALA A 344 21.11 -2.18 -12.40
C ALA A 344 21.34 -3.53 -11.69
N GLU A 345 21.04 -4.66 -12.34
CA GLU A 345 21.18 -5.99 -11.75
C GLU A 345 22.56 -6.65 -11.94
N GLN A 346 23.39 -6.15 -12.88
CA GLN A 346 24.52 -6.92 -13.41
C GLN A 346 25.54 -7.33 -12.35
N LEU A 347 25.87 -6.44 -11.39
CA LEU A 347 26.78 -6.76 -10.29
C LEU A 347 26.29 -7.98 -9.49
N PHE A 348 25.00 -8.00 -9.17
CA PHE A 348 24.42 -9.03 -8.32
C PHE A 348 24.36 -10.38 -9.01
N LEU A 349 24.21 -10.39 -10.35
CA LEU A 349 24.25 -11.60 -11.16
C LEU A 349 25.67 -12.12 -11.40
N ASP A 350 26.67 -11.23 -11.46
CA ASP A 350 28.08 -11.61 -11.67
C ASP A 350 28.72 -12.21 -10.38
N LEU A 351 28.10 -12.03 -9.22
CA LEU A 351 28.58 -12.59 -7.94
C LEU A 351 28.24 -14.09 -7.78
N THR A 352 29.28 -14.91 -7.64
CA THR A 352 29.12 -16.35 -7.34
C THR A 352 28.77 -16.58 -5.86
N PRO A 353 28.13 -17.71 -5.49
CA PRO A 353 27.86 -18.04 -4.09
C PRO A 353 29.10 -18.01 -3.18
N GLU A 354 30.28 -18.37 -3.71
CA GLU A 354 31.54 -18.33 -2.96
C GLU A 354 32.04 -16.90 -2.74
N MET A 355 31.84 -16.00 -3.71
CA MET A 355 32.13 -14.56 -3.52
C MET A 355 31.20 -13.95 -2.46
N ILE A 356 29.91 -14.30 -2.50
CA ILE A 356 28.90 -13.78 -1.56
C ILE A 356 29.24 -14.14 -0.11
N LYS A 357 29.80 -15.32 0.16
CA LYS A 357 30.24 -15.72 1.50
C LYS A 357 31.36 -14.82 2.06
N GLY A 358 32.20 -14.27 1.19
CA GLY A 358 33.32 -13.40 1.57
C GLY A 358 32.90 -11.94 1.82
N LEU A 359 31.68 -11.55 1.43
CA LEU A 359 31.20 -10.18 1.58
C LEU A 359 30.95 -9.80 3.06
N PRO A 360 31.16 -8.52 3.44
CA PRO A 360 30.77 -8.01 4.75
C PRO A 360 29.26 -8.17 4.97
N ARG A 361 28.84 -8.41 6.22
CA ARG A 361 27.45 -8.72 6.58
C ARG A 361 26.91 -7.74 7.60
N TYR A 362 25.65 -7.36 7.46
CA TYR A 362 24.95 -6.51 8.41
C TYR A 362 23.54 -7.04 8.68
N GLN A 363 23.10 -7.01 9.94
CA GLN A 363 21.75 -7.34 10.37
C GLN A 363 21.23 -6.21 11.25
N GLY A 364 20.13 -5.57 10.84
CA GLY A 364 19.57 -4.41 11.53
C GLY A 364 18.83 -3.47 10.58
N ASP A 365 18.22 -2.46 11.18
CA ASP A 365 17.55 -1.37 10.47
C ASP A 365 18.59 -0.46 9.79
N LEU A 366 18.21 0.14 8.68
CA LEU A 366 18.96 1.19 7.98
C LEU A 366 18.07 2.43 7.91
N GLU A 367 17.66 2.94 9.07
CA GLU A 367 16.85 4.16 9.19
C GLU A 367 17.73 5.39 8.95
N LEU A 368 17.14 6.44 8.38
CA LEU A 368 17.88 7.68 8.13
C LEU A 368 17.89 8.58 9.36
N THR A 369 19.00 9.26 9.60
CA THR A 369 19.05 10.34 10.60
C THR A 369 18.37 11.61 10.14
N ASN A 370 18.16 11.73 8.82
CA ASN A 370 17.50 12.86 8.17
C ASN A 370 16.39 12.31 7.26
N HIS A 371 15.25 12.98 7.19
CA HIS A 371 14.06 12.60 6.42
C HIS A 371 13.28 11.36 6.88
N SER A 372 13.71 10.64 7.93
CA SER A 372 12.96 9.49 8.46
C SER A 372 11.91 9.93 9.48
N ALA A 373 12.33 10.61 10.55
CA ALA A 373 11.50 10.89 11.74
C ALA A 373 10.15 11.55 11.41
N GLY A 374 10.16 12.61 10.62
CA GLY A 374 8.94 13.33 10.27
C GLY A 374 8.02 12.55 9.33
N SER A 375 8.62 11.88 8.35
CA SER A 375 7.96 11.09 7.31
C SER A 375 7.18 9.87 7.85
N ILE A 376 7.59 9.33 8.99
CA ILE A 376 6.89 8.21 9.64
C ILE A 376 5.50 8.61 10.17
N THR A 377 5.25 9.91 10.42
CA THR A 377 4.00 10.38 11.04
C THR A 377 3.16 11.28 10.12
N SER A 378 3.81 12.10 9.29
CA SER A 378 3.18 13.05 8.36
C SER A 378 2.03 12.44 7.54
N GLN A 379 0.95 13.19 7.29
CA GLN A 379 -0.24 12.70 6.55
C GLN A 379 -0.88 11.49 7.22
N ALA A 380 -1.28 11.68 8.47
CA ALA A 380 -1.81 10.64 9.35
C ALA A 380 -3.03 9.91 8.76
N TYR A 381 -3.89 10.61 8.01
CA TYR A 381 -5.08 10.00 7.40
C TYR A 381 -4.74 9.17 6.15
N MET A 382 -3.69 9.55 5.40
CA MET A 382 -3.17 8.75 4.29
C MET A 382 -2.67 7.38 4.77
N LYS A 383 -1.90 7.38 5.88
CA LYS A 383 -1.41 6.15 6.52
C LYS A 383 -2.53 5.27 7.07
N ARG A 384 -3.59 5.88 7.61
CA ARG A 384 -4.82 5.18 8.03
C ARG A 384 -5.47 4.47 6.85
N TRP A 385 -5.69 5.16 5.74
CA TRP A 385 -6.32 4.57 4.56
C TRP A 385 -5.48 3.48 3.91
N ASN A 386 -4.16 3.64 3.82
CA ASN A 386 -3.28 2.56 3.38
C ASN A 386 -3.47 1.30 4.24
N ARG A 387 -3.46 1.42 5.57
CA ARG A 387 -3.64 0.28 6.48
C ARG A 387 -5.03 -0.35 6.39
N LEU A 388 -6.08 0.46 6.22
CA LEU A 388 -7.45 -0.03 6.00
C LEU A 388 -7.56 -0.79 4.68
N ASN A 389 -6.95 -0.30 3.61
CA ASN A 389 -6.91 -1.00 2.33
C ASN A 389 -6.18 -2.34 2.42
N GLU A 390 -5.05 -2.41 3.13
CA GLU A 390 -4.33 -3.67 3.35
C GLU A 390 -5.19 -4.72 4.09
N THR A 391 -5.90 -4.31 5.14
CA THR A 391 -6.76 -5.20 5.93
C THR A 391 -8.04 -5.61 5.19
N LEU A 392 -8.58 -4.73 4.34
CA LEU A 392 -9.69 -5.05 3.44
C LEU A 392 -9.26 -5.99 2.32
N ALA A 393 -8.09 -5.79 1.73
CA ALA A 393 -7.55 -6.66 0.70
C ALA A 393 -7.35 -8.08 1.23
N GLU A 394 -6.75 -8.21 2.42
CA GLU A 394 -6.58 -9.50 3.10
C GLU A 394 -7.94 -10.21 3.30
N ALA A 395 -8.95 -9.49 3.81
CA ALA A 395 -10.28 -10.05 4.02
C ALA A 395 -11.01 -10.40 2.72
N ALA A 396 -10.84 -9.59 1.68
CA ALA A 396 -11.45 -9.75 0.36
C ALA A 396 -10.93 -11.00 -0.36
N GLU A 397 -9.62 -11.17 -0.44
CA GLU A 397 -9.00 -12.32 -1.12
C GLU A 397 -9.37 -13.64 -0.45
N LYS A 398 -9.39 -13.63 0.89
CA LYS A 398 -9.83 -14.73 1.74
C LYS A 398 -11.28 -15.10 1.48
N ALA A 399 -12.18 -14.10 1.46
CA ALA A 399 -13.59 -14.30 1.17
C ALA A 399 -13.80 -14.84 -0.26
N ALA A 400 -13.09 -14.27 -1.23
CA ALA A 400 -13.16 -14.68 -2.63
C ALA A 400 -12.68 -16.12 -2.85
N CYS A 401 -11.65 -16.57 -2.14
CA CYS A 401 -11.22 -17.98 -2.18
C CYS A 401 -12.32 -18.92 -1.67
N MET A 402 -13.01 -18.57 -0.57
CA MET A 402 -14.13 -19.37 -0.07
C MET A 402 -15.27 -19.45 -1.10
N ALA A 403 -15.67 -18.30 -1.67
CA ALA A 403 -16.75 -18.24 -2.66
C ALA A 403 -16.41 -19.01 -3.96
N THR A 404 -15.15 -18.92 -4.39
CA THR A 404 -14.63 -19.63 -5.58
C THR A 404 -14.59 -21.14 -5.36
N TRP A 405 -14.05 -21.58 -4.22
CA TRP A 405 -13.99 -23.02 -3.90
C TRP A 405 -15.38 -23.65 -3.82
N LEU A 406 -16.35 -22.93 -3.24
CA LEU A 406 -17.75 -23.37 -3.19
C LEU A 406 -18.45 -23.41 -4.58
N GLY A 407 -17.81 -22.86 -5.62
CA GLY A 407 -18.38 -22.73 -6.96
C GLY A 407 -19.49 -21.67 -7.05
N ALA A 408 -19.61 -20.80 -6.04
CA ALA A 408 -20.68 -19.81 -5.96
C ALA A 408 -20.43 -18.60 -6.86
N ARG A 409 -19.17 -18.14 -6.95
CA ARG A 409 -18.72 -17.01 -7.78
C ARG A 409 -17.30 -17.27 -8.25
N ALA A 410 -16.93 -16.74 -9.41
CA ALA A 410 -15.54 -16.76 -9.87
C ALA A 410 -14.68 -15.83 -9.01
N TYR A 411 -13.38 -16.11 -8.94
CA TYR A 411 -12.43 -15.24 -8.25
C TYR A 411 -12.27 -13.92 -9.04
N PRO A 412 -12.56 -12.75 -8.44
CA PRO A 412 -12.58 -11.47 -9.16
C PRO A 412 -11.17 -10.89 -9.33
N GLN A 413 -10.27 -11.65 -9.98
CA GLN A 413 -8.84 -11.34 -10.11
C GLN A 413 -8.59 -9.93 -10.66
N LYS A 414 -9.29 -9.55 -11.74
CA LYS A 414 -9.11 -8.23 -12.37
C LYS A 414 -9.37 -7.09 -11.38
N LYS A 415 -10.51 -7.15 -10.68
CA LYS A 415 -10.93 -6.14 -9.70
C LYS A 415 -9.95 -6.05 -8.53
N ILE A 416 -9.50 -7.20 -8.01
CA ILE A 416 -8.49 -7.26 -6.94
C ILE A 416 -7.15 -6.67 -7.39
N ASN A 417 -6.71 -7.00 -8.62
CA ASN A 417 -5.45 -6.49 -9.16
C ASN A 417 -5.52 -4.97 -9.42
N GLU A 418 -6.65 -4.45 -9.91
CA GLU A 418 -6.88 -3.01 -10.07
C GLU A 418 -6.87 -2.29 -8.71
N ALA A 419 -7.56 -2.82 -7.70
CA ALA A 419 -7.57 -2.24 -6.35
C ALA A 419 -6.17 -2.21 -5.72
N TRP A 420 -5.42 -3.31 -5.80
CA TRP A 420 -4.02 -3.34 -5.37
C TRP A 420 -3.15 -2.36 -6.16
N GLY A 421 -3.33 -2.25 -7.48
CA GLY A 421 -2.57 -1.31 -8.31
C GLY A 421 -2.68 0.15 -7.84
N LEU A 422 -3.86 0.55 -7.35
CA LEU A 422 -4.11 1.87 -6.75
C LEU A 422 -3.38 2.04 -5.40
N VAL A 423 -3.52 1.07 -4.49
CA VAL A 423 -2.84 1.08 -3.18
C VAL A 423 -1.33 1.15 -3.36
N LEU A 424 -0.77 0.29 -4.22
CA LEU A 424 0.67 0.23 -4.45
C LEU A 424 1.22 1.50 -5.11
N ALA A 425 0.41 2.20 -5.92
CA ALA A 425 0.79 3.50 -6.48
C ALA A 425 0.84 4.59 -5.40
N ALA A 426 -0.11 4.59 -4.47
CA ALA A 426 -0.15 5.53 -3.36
C ALA A 426 0.91 5.27 -2.28
N GLN A 427 1.54 4.09 -2.27
CA GLN A 427 2.71 3.75 -1.45
C GLN A 427 4.03 4.35 -1.95
N PHE A 428 4.00 5.18 -3.00
CA PHE A 428 5.18 5.91 -3.48
C PHE A 428 5.87 6.70 -2.36
N HIS A 429 7.20 6.74 -2.38
CA HIS A 429 8.00 7.26 -1.26
C HIS A 429 7.84 8.76 -0.97
N ASP A 430 7.16 9.54 -1.82
CA ASP A 430 6.77 10.92 -1.50
C ASP A 430 5.27 11.13 -1.18
N ILE A 431 4.45 10.12 -1.40
CA ILE A 431 3.02 10.17 -1.08
C ILE A 431 2.79 9.60 0.32
N LEU A 432 3.09 8.33 0.54
CA LEU A 432 2.78 7.68 1.81
C LEU A 432 3.57 8.29 2.99
N PRO A 433 4.86 8.66 2.83
CA PRO A 433 5.60 9.44 3.82
C PRO A 433 5.05 10.83 4.11
N GLY A 434 4.19 11.37 3.25
CA GLY A 434 3.50 12.62 3.52
C GLY A 434 4.35 13.86 3.22
N THR A 435 5.04 13.85 2.07
CA THR A 435 6.06 14.82 1.69
C THR A 435 5.79 15.54 0.35
N SER A 436 4.65 15.27 -0.29
CA SER A 436 4.18 15.92 -1.52
C SER A 436 3.34 17.18 -1.30
N ILE A 437 3.04 17.90 -2.39
CA ILE A 437 2.08 19.04 -2.40
C ILE A 437 0.64 18.59 -2.09
N PRO A 438 -0.23 19.48 -1.59
CA PRO A 438 -1.64 19.18 -1.31
C PRO A 438 -2.39 18.54 -2.48
N LYS A 439 -2.13 19.00 -3.71
CA LYS A 439 -2.80 18.49 -4.91
C LYS A 439 -2.51 17.01 -5.17
N ALA A 440 -1.33 16.52 -4.83
CA ALA A 440 -0.94 15.14 -5.01
C ALA A 440 -1.76 14.18 -4.13
N TYR A 441 -2.11 14.62 -2.91
CA TYR A 441 -2.98 13.85 -2.03
C TYR A 441 -4.43 13.84 -2.47
N GLU A 442 -4.94 14.87 -3.15
CA GLU A 442 -6.31 14.82 -3.69
C GLU A 442 -6.50 13.63 -4.62
N TYR A 443 -5.49 13.32 -5.45
CA TYR A 443 -5.49 12.12 -6.29
C TYR A 443 -5.34 10.84 -5.46
N SER A 444 -4.34 10.79 -4.58
CA SER A 444 -4.05 9.59 -3.78
C SER A 444 -5.21 9.21 -2.85
N TRP A 445 -5.90 10.19 -2.27
CA TRP A 445 -7.11 10.00 -1.47
C TRP A 445 -8.26 9.40 -2.27
N ASN A 446 -8.42 9.81 -3.53
CA ASN A 446 -9.41 9.20 -4.40
C ASN A 446 -9.03 7.76 -4.74
N ASP A 447 -7.75 7.50 -5.03
CA ASP A 447 -7.22 6.17 -5.34
C ASP A 447 -7.41 5.21 -4.16
N GLU A 448 -7.12 5.65 -2.92
CA GLU A 448 -7.36 4.89 -1.68
C GLU A 448 -8.85 4.57 -1.47
N ILE A 449 -9.75 5.53 -1.65
CA ILE A 449 -11.20 5.31 -1.51
C ILE A 449 -11.74 4.38 -2.59
N LEU A 450 -11.24 4.51 -3.82
CA LEU A 450 -11.59 3.62 -4.91
C LEU A 450 -11.13 2.18 -4.62
N ALA A 451 -9.91 1.98 -4.12
CA ALA A 451 -9.45 0.67 -3.70
C ALA A 451 -10.34 0.08 -2.59
N MET A 452 -10.71 0.87 -1.56
CA MET A 452 -11.59 0.40 -0.48
C MET A 452 -12.96 -0.01 -1.03
N ASN A 453 -13.53 0.75 -1.97
CA ASN A 453 -14.81 0.44 -2.62
C ASN A 453 -14.74 -0.89 -3.41
N LEU A 454 -13.64 -1.12 -4.12
CA LEU A 454 -13.44 -2.35 -4.88
C LEU A 454 -13.25 -3.57 -3.95
N PHE A 455 -12.41 -3.46 -2.92
CA PHE A 455 -12.21 -4.54 -1.95
C PHE A 455 -13.48 -4.82 -1.14
N SER A 456 -14.22 -3.80 -0.71
CA SER A 456 -15.48 -3.99 0.02
C SER A 456 -16.53 -4.69 -0.86
N SER A 457 -16.64 -4.32 -2.14
CA SER A 457 -17.50 -5.01 -3.12
C SER A 457 -17.14 -6.49 -3.28
N VAL A 458 -15.84 -6.83 -3.25
CA VAL A 458 -15.39 -8.24 -3.26
C VAL A 458 -15.78 -8.97 -1.98
N ILE A 459 -15.61 -8.35 -0.81
CA ILE A 459 -16.05 -8.93 0.47
C ILE A 459 -17.56 -9.19 0.47
N GLU A 460 -18.35 -8.17 0.14
CA GLU A 460 -19.82 -8.24 0.14
C GLU A 460 -20.32 -9.35 -0.79
N SER A 461 -19.87 -9.36 -2.04
CA SER A 461 -20.26 -10.37 -3.03
C SER A 461 -19.83 -11.79 -2.64
N SER A 462 -18.60 -11.94 -2.16
CA SER A 462 -18.06 -13.25 -1.78
C SER A 462 -18.74 -13.80 -0.53
N LEU A 463 -18.95 -12.97 0.49
CA LEU A 463 -19.62 -13.39 1.71
C LEU A 463 -21.13 -13.58 1.51
N GLU A 464 -21.78 -12.82 0.62
CA GLU A 464 -23.16 -13.12 0.22
C GLU A 464 -23.26 -14.54 -0.37
N ALA A 465 -22.35 -14.89 -1.27
CA ALA A 465 -22.26 -16.22 -1.85
C ALA A 465 -22.05 -17.31 -0.79
N VAL A 466 -21.10 -17.13 0.13
CA VAL A 466 -20.82 -18.12 1.19
C VAL A 466 -21.99 -18.19 2.18
N ALA A 467 -22.53 -17.05 2.61
CA ALA A 467 -23.63 -16.97 3.58
C ALA A 467 -24.93 -17.58 3.05
N SER A 468 -25.17 -17.55 1.73
CA SER A 468 -26.31 -18.24 1.11
C SER A 468 -26.36 -19.75 1.39
N GLN A 469 -25.24 -20.34 1.82
CA GLN A 469 -25.12 -21.75 2.16
C GLN A 469 -25.11 -22.02 3.67
N LEU A 470 -25.15 -20.99 4.52
CA LEU A 470 -25.32 -21.13 5.96
C LEU A 470 -26.80 -21.40 6.29
N ASP A 471 -27.04 -22.10 7.39
CA ASP A 471 -28.37 -22.17 7.99
C ASP A 471 -28.62 -20.91 8.82
N THR A 472 -29.25 -19.91 8.22
CA THR A 472 -29.57 -18.63 8.86
C THR A 472 -30.92 -18.65 9.59
N ARG A 473 -31.58 -19.81 9.71
CA ARG A 473 -32.83 -19.92 10.46
C ARG A 473 -32.57 -19.76 11.95
N VAL A 474 -33.09 -18.67 12.49
CA VAL A 474 -33.01 -18.28 13.91
C VAL A 474 -34.40 -17.86 14.40
N LYS A 475 -34.57 -17.62 15.71
CA LYS A 475 -35.88 -17.19 16.23
C LYS A 475 -36.11 -15.69 16.05
N GLY A 476 -35.05 -14.88 16.04
CA GLY A 476 -35.09 -13.44 15.81
C GLY A 476 -34.48 -13.04 14.46
N ILE A 477 -33.60 -12.03 14.49
CA ILE A 477 -32.90 -11.49 13.32
C ILE A 477 -31.55 -12.21 13.19
N PRO A 478 -31.25 -12.85 12.04
CA PRO A 478 -29.95 -13.47 11.84
C PRO A 478 -28.87 -12.42 11.58
N LEU A 479 -27.77 -12.52 12.33
CA LEU A 479 -26.53 -11.77 12.08
C LEU A 479 -25.43 -12.75 11.67
N ILE A 480 -24.77 -12.49 10.55
CA ILE A 480 -23.68 -13.32 10.04
C ILE A 480 -22.37 -12.60 10.35
N VAL A 481 -21.50 -13.23 11.13
CA VAL A 481 -20.22 -12.66 11.58
C VAL A 481 -19.06 -13.39 10.92
N TYR A 482 -18.16 -12.65 10.27
CA TYR A 482 -17.00 -13.15 9.55
C TYR A 482 -15.69 -12.81 10.29
N ASN A 483 -14.83 -13.82 10.44
CA ASN A 483 -13.49 -13.72 10.99
C ASN A 483 -12.42 -13.93 9.91
N PRO A 484 -11.71 -12.87 9.48
CA PRO A 484 -10.63 -13.00 8.50
C PRO A 484 -9.32 -13.59 9.06
N LEU A 485 -9.12 -13.60 10.38
CA LEU A 485 -7.87 -14.07 10.99
C LEU A 485 -7.80 -15.61 11.03
N ASN A 486 -6.57 -16.14 11.07
CA ASN A 486 -6.31 -17.58 11.11
C ASN A 486 -6.35 -18.19 12.53
N ILE A 487 -6.88 -17.47 13.51
CA ILE A 487 -7.09 -17.93 14.88
C ILE A 487 -8.57 -17.83 15.27
N PRO A 488 -9.07 -18.72 16.16
CA PRO A 488 -10.35 -18.49 16.79
C PRO A 488 -10.24 -17.26 17.69
N ARG A 489 -11.32 -16.48 17.76
CA ARG A 489 -11.39 -15.33 18.66
C ARG A 489 -12.81 -15.06 19.10
N GLU A 490 -12.94 -14.55 20.31
CA GLU A 490 -14.11 -13.82 20.77
C GLU A 490 -13.80 -12.33 20.77
N GLU A 491 -14.66 -11.53 20.15
CA GLU A 491 -14.45 -10.10 19.99
C GLU A 491 -15.78 -9.33 20.04
N VAL A 492 -15.72 -8.03 20.36
CA VAL A 492 -16.89 -7.14 20.25
C VAL A 492 -17.28 -6.93 18.79
N VAL A 493 -18.57 -7.05 18.49
CA VAL A 493 -19.17 -6.77 17.18
C VAL A 493 -20.17 -5.63 17.33
N GLU A 494 -20.13 -4.67 16.42
CA GLU A 494 -21.12 -3.58 16.30
C GLU A 494 -21.97 -3.77 15.04
N ALA A 495 -23.29 -3.72 15.17
CA ALA A 495 -24.22 -3.87 14.06
C ALA A 495 -25.38 -2.85 14.14
N PHE A 496 -25.63 -2.12 13.07
CA PHE A 496 -26.86 -1.34 12.88
C PHE A 496 -27.97 -2.27 12.41
N VAL A 497 -29.02 -2.40 13.23
CA VAL A 497 -30.12 -3.33 12.98
C VAL A 497 -31.45 -2.60 13.01
N SER A 498 -32.28 -2.83 12.01
CA SER A 498 -33.67 -2.40 11.98
C SER A 498 -34.57 -3.48 12.57
N PHE A 499 -35.30 -3.16 13.64
CA PHE A 499 -36.27 -4.07 14.25
C PHE A 499 -37.65 -3.90 13.61
N PRO A 500 -38.41 -4.99 13.40
CA PRO A 500 -39.82 -4.88 13.03
C PRO A 500 -40.63 -4.19 14.15
N GLY A 501 -41.33 -3.11 13.82
CA GLY A 501 -42.12 -2.35 14.79
C GLY A 501 -41.32 -1.29 15.56
N SER A 502 -41.66 -1.06 16.83
CA SER A 502 -40.95 -0.12 17.69
C SER A 502 -39.62 -0.69 18.16
N GLN A 503 -38.63 0.19 18.35
CA GLN A 503 -37.33 -0.17 18.91
C GLN A 503 -37.48 -0.84 20.29
N PRO A 504 -36.85 -2.02 20.51
CA PRO A 504 -36.96 -2.70 21.79
C PRO A 504 -36.14 -2.00 22.88
N ARG A 505 -36.47 -2.27 24.14
CA ARG A 505 -35.74 -1.71 25.30
C ARG A 505 -34.37 -2.36 25.49
N ALA A 506 -34.24 -3.63 25.13
CA ALA A 506 -33.02 -4.40 25.19
C ALA A 506 -32.97 -5.43 24.06
N VAL A 507 -31.82 -6.11 23.95
CA VAL A 507 -31.61 -7.20 23.00
C VAL A 507 -30.90 -8.35 23.67
N ARG A 508 -31.12 -9.57 23.16
CA ARG A 508 -30.37 -10.77 23.54
C ARG A 508 -29.81 -11.41 22.28
N ALA A 509 -28.54 -11.79 22.31
CA ALA A 509 -27.89 -12.48 21.20
C ALA A 509 -27.58 -13.92 21.61
N PHE A 510 -27.74 -14.86 20.68
CA PHE A 510 -27.37 -16.26 20.88
C PHE A 510 -26.42 -16.71 19.77
N GLY A 511 -25.35 -17.38 20.14
CA GLY A 511 -24.37 -17.95 19.22
C GLY A 511 -24.90 -19.14 18.42
N PRO A 512 -24.10 -19.65 17.47
CA PRO A 512 -24.49 -20.79 16.63
C PRO A 512 -24.70 -22.10 17.41
N ASP A 513 -24.15 -22.19 18.62
CA ASP A 513 -24.35 -23.30 19.57
C ASP A 513 -25.61 -23.16 20.44
N GLY A 514 -26.38 -22.08 20.24
CA GLY A 514 -27.58 -21.76 21.00
C GLY A 514 -27.32 -21.14 22.37
N ARG A 515 -26.05 -20.90 22.75
CA ARG A 515 -25.71 -20.21 24.00
C ARG A 515 -25.93 -18.72 23.86
N GLU A 516 -26.46 -18.12 24.92
CA GLU A 516 -26.58 -16.67 24.99
C GLU A 516 -25.22 -16.02 25.22
N VAL A 517 -25.01 -14.88 24.58
CA VAL A 517 -23.80 -14.06 24.71
C VAL A 517 -24.14 -12.64 25.20
N PRO A 518 -23.20 -11.94 25.85
CA PRO A 518 -23.40 -10.54 26.22
C PRO A 518 -23.80 -9.68 25.02
N ALA A 519 -24.89 -8.93 25.15
CA ALA A 519 -25.40 -8.03 24.13
C ALA A 519 -26.08 -6.80 24.76
N GLN A 520 -26.00 -5.66 24.08
CA GLN A 520 -26.66 -4.41 24.45
C GLN A 520 -27.10 -3.64 23.22
N LEU A 521 -28.01 -2.68 23.44
CA LEU A 521 -28.55 -1.80 22.42
C LEU A 521 -28.25 -0.35 22.78
N GLU A 522 -27.59 0.39 21.89
CA GLU A 522 -27.24 1.80 22.03
C GLU A 522 -27.84 2.56 20.83
N GLY A 523 -29.03 3.14 20.98
CA GLY A 523 -29.81 3.59 19.83
C GLY A 523 -30.09 2.41 18.89
N ASN A 524 -29.96 2.57 17.57
CA ASN A 524 -30.13 1.48 16.60
C ASN A 524 -28.89 0.57 16.45
N ARG A 525 -27.85 0.80 17.25
CA ARG A 525 -26.60 0.05 17.22
C ARG A 525 -26.62 -1.05 18.28
N VAL A 526 -26.51 -2.28 17.84
CA VAL A 526 -26.35 -3.46 18.69
C VAL A 526 -24.87 -3.72 18.90
N ILE A 527 -24.46 -3.97 20.15
CA ILE A 527 -23.10 -4.35 20.52
C ILE A 527 -23.18 -5.71 21.21
N PHE A 528 -22.43 -6.71 20.74
CA PHE A 528 -22.44 -8.05 21.33
C PHE A 528 -21.08 -8.75 21.20
N LEU A 529 -20.84 -9.77 22.02
CA LEU A 529 -19.65 -10.61 21.86
C LEU A 529 -19.91 -11.74 20.86
N ALA A 530 -18.99 -11.91 19.92
CA ALA A 530 -19.03 -13.00 18.97
C ALA A 530 -17.75 -13.82 19.01
N LYS A 531 -17.88 -15.12 19.27
CA LYS A 531 -16.83 -16.12 19.09
C LYS A 531 -16.95 -16.77 17.71
N VAL A 532 -15.90 -16.66 16.91
CA VAL A 532 -15.88 -17.14 15.52
C VAL A 532 -14.59 -17.92 15.25
N SER A 533 -14.73 -19.05 14.55
CA SER A 533 -13.63 -19.92 14.13
C SER A 533 -12.66 -19.20 13.18
N PRO A 534 -11.40 -19.69 13.03
CA PRO A 534 -10.46 -19.15 12.05
C PRO A 534 -11.05 -19.12 10.65
N LEU A 535 -10.79 -18.03 9.92
CA LEU A 535 -11.20 -17.86 8.53
C LEU A 535 -12.63 -18.37 8.29
N GLY A 536 -13.56 -17.87 9.11
CA GLY A 536 -14.83 -18.54 9.34
C GLY A 536 -16.01 -17.60 9.47
N LEU A 537 -17.20 -18.16 9.34
CA LEU A 537 -18.48 -17.48 9.51
C LEU A 537 -19.28 -18.12 10.64
N ALA A 538 -20.07 -17.31 11.36
CA ALA A 538 -21.00 -17.78 12.38
C ALA A 538 -22.31 -16.99 12.33
N VAL A 539 -23.43 -17.70 12.45
CA VAL A 539 -24.78 -17.13 12.52
C VAL A 539 -25.17 -16.92 13.98
N TYR A 540 -25.51 -15.68 14.31
CA TYR A 540 -26.06 -15.25 15.60
C TYR A 540 -27.56 -14.96 15.48
N ASP A 541 -28.30 -15.29 16.53
CA ASP A 541 -29.73 -15.04 16.67
C ASP A 541 -29.95 -13.82 17.58
N LEU A 542 -30.31 -12.68 17.00
CA LEU A 542 -30.60 -11.46 17.74
C LEU A 542 -32.10 -11.33 18.00
N ARG A 543 -32.49 -11.26 19.27
CA ARG A 543 -33.91 -11.18 19.69
C ARG A 543 -34.19 -9.89 20.46
N PRO A 544 -35.33 -9.22 20.19
CA PRO A 544 -35.88 -8.18 21.08
C PRO A 544 -36.07 -8.71 22.50
N ALA A 545 -35.84 -7.87 23.51
CA ALA A 545 -36.07 -8.18 24.92
C ALA A 545 -36.47 -6.95 25.73
N GLU A 546 -37.04 -7.18 26.91
CA GLU A 546 -37.36 -6.12 27.89
C GLU A 546 -36.15 -5.74 28.75
N SER A 547 -35.20 -6.66 28.94
CA SER A 547 -34.00 -6.46 29.74
C SER A 547 -32.79 -7.16 29.13
N SER A 548 -31.61 -6.57 29.37
CA SER A 548 -30.32 -7.14 29.00
C SER A 548 -29.85 -8.17 30.02
N LEU A 549 -28.82 -8.94 29.67
CA LEU A 549 -28.11 -9.77 30.64
C LEU A 549 -27.53 -8.93 31.78
N THR A 550 -27.43 -9.56 32.96
CA THR A 550 -26.69 -8.99 34.08
C THR A 550 -25.22 -8.86 33.70
N SER A 551 -24.67 -7.66 33.89
CA SER A 551 -23.27 -7.35 33.55
C SER A 551 -22.36 -7.53 34.77
N SER A 552 -21.20 -8.15 34.56
CA SER A 552 -20.06 -8.10 35.47
C SER A 552 -19.27 -6.79 35.34
N LEU A 553 -19.45 -6.08 34.23
CA LEU A 553 -18.79 -4.81 33.95
C LEU A 553 -19.33 -3.72 34.88
N LYS A 554 -18.42 -2.91 35.41
CA LYS A 554 -18.75 -1.77 36.26
C LYS A 554 -18.29 -0.49 35.60
N ILE A 555 -19.10 0.55 35.73
CA ILE A 555 -18.76 1.88 35.22
C ILE A 555 -19.34 2.97 36.11
N THR A 556 -18.49 3.94 36.41
CA THR A 556 -18.81 5.24 37.02
C THR A 556 -18.24 6.34 36.12
N GLU A 557 -18.55 7.60 36.36
CA GLU A 557 -17.95 8.72 35.62
C GLU A 557 -16.43 8.85 35.80
N ARG A 558 -15.81 8.07 36.71
CA ARG A 558 -14.37 8.10 36.98
C ARG A 558 -13.69 6.73 36.88
N SER A 559 -14.41 5.67 36.51
CA SER A 559 -13.81 4.33 36.44
C SER A 559 -14.56 3.35 35.55
N LEU A 560 -13.82 2.40 34.97
CA LEU A 560 -14.32 1.21 34.27
C LEU A 560 -13.69 -0.04 34.89
N GLU A 561 -14.43 -1.14 35.03
CA GLU A 561 -13.88 -2.41 35.54
C GLU A 561 -14.51 -3.61 34.82
N ASN A 562 -13.67 -4.58 34.43
CA ASN A 562 -14.08 -5.90 33.96
C ASN A 562 -13.36 -7.00 34.78
N GLU A 563 -13.31 -8.22 34.26
CA GLU A 563 -12.64 -9.37 34.89
C GLU A 563 -11.12 -9.16 35.00
N ARG A 564 -10.51 -8.51 34.00
CA ARG A 564 -9.05 -8.35 33.84
C ARG A 564 -8.52 -7.04 34.41
N TYR A 565 -9.16 -5.91 34.11
CA TYR A 565 -8.69 -4.56 34.40
C TYR A 565 -9.66 -3.77 35.27
N ARG A 566 -9.09 -2.88 36.10
CA ARG A 566 -9.77 -1.72 36.68
C ARG A 566 -9.06 -0.47 36.18
N VAL A 567 -9.78 0.41 35.50
CA VAL A 567 -9.30 1.68 34.94
C VAL A 567 -9.89 2.83 35.76
N SER A 568 -9.06 3.78 36.19
CA SER A 568 -9.48 4.96 36.94
C SER A 568 -9.03 6.24 36.24
N LEU A 569 -9.86 7.29 36.29
CA LEU A 569 -9.57 8.61 35.75
C LEU A 569 -9.29 9.61 36.90
N ASP A 570 -8.39 10.56 36.68
CA ASP A 570 -8.21 11.71 37.56
C ASP A 570 -9.23 12.83 37.27
N ASP A 571 -9.10 13.96 37.97
CA ASP A 571 -9.98 15.13 37.81
C ASP A 571 -9.90 15.77 36.42
N ASN A 572 -8.75 15.65 35.74
CA ASN A 572 -8.51 16.16 34.40
C ASN A 572 -9.04 15.22 33.30
N GLY A 573 -9.60 14.06 33.69
CA GLY A 573 -10.06 13.03 32.76
C GLY A 573 -8.93 12.22 32.12
N ASP A 574 -7.71 12.33 32.64
CA ASP A 574 -6.57 11.49 32.25
C ASP A 574 -6.68 10.13 32.97
N VAL A 575 -6.23 9.05 32.33
CA VAL A 575 -6.24 7.72 32.97
C VAL A 575 -5.11 7.62 33.96
N SER A 576 -5.43 7.68 35.24
CA SER A 576 -4.47 7.69 36.35
C SER A 576 -4.02 6.30 36.80
N SER A 577 -4.82 5.27 36.52
CA SER A 577 -4.51 3.87 36.88
C SER A 577 -5.17 2.90 35.89
N ILE A 578 -4.44 1.84 35.54
CA ILE A 578 -4.92 0.64 34.88
C ILE A 578 -4.37 -0.56 35.68
N TYR A 579 -5.17 -1.05 36.62
CA TYR A 579 -4.78 -2.16 37.48
C TYR A 579 -5.18 -3.51 36.86
N ASP A 580 -4.21 -4.38 36.61
CA ASP A 580 -4.41 -5.76 36.19
C ASP A 580 -4.71 -6.66 37.39
N LYS A 581 -5.93 -7.17 37.46
CA LYS A 581 -6.44 -8.01 38.55
C LYS A 581 -5.84 -9.41 38.56
N LYS A 582 -5.43 -9.93 37.41
CA LYS A 582 -4.88 -11.29 37.27
C LYS A 582 -3.37 -11.31 37.52
N LEU A 583 -2.62 -10.29 37.09
CA LEU A 583 -1.20 -10.13 37.44
C LEU A 583 -1.00 -9.44 38.80
N ARG A 584 -2.06 -8.82 39.35
CA ARG A 584 -2.05 -8.01 40.58
C ARG A 584 -1.03 -6.88 40.50
N ARG A 585 -1.00 -6.18 39.37
CA ARG A 585 -0.02 -5.13 39.07
C ARG A 585 -0.67 -3.91 38.43
N GLU A 586 -0.11 -2.76 38.74
CA GLU A 586 -0.43 -1.51 38.07
C GLU A 586 0.35 -1.43 36.75
N LEU A 587 -0.31 -1.09 35.64
CA LEU A 587 0.35 -0.93 34.34
C LEU A 587 1.06 0.42 34.24
N LEU A 588 0.53 1.45 34.90
CA LEU A 588 0.98 2.84 34.77
C LEU A 588 1.64 3.34 36.07
N ARG A 589 2.78 4.03 35.96
CA ARG A 589 3.43 4.68 37.12
C ARG A 589 3.03 6.14 37.30
N ALA A 590 2.35 6.72 36.32
CA ALA A 590 1.79 8.07 36.31
C ALA A 590 0.59 8.09 35.34
N PRO A 591 -0.22 9.16 35.29
CA PRO A 591 -1.35 9.19 34.35
C PRO A 591 -0.92 9.08 32.88
N LEU A 592 -1.70 8.37 32.08
CA LEU A 592 -1.60 8.37 30.61
C LEU A 592 -2.22 9.67 30.10
N ARG A 593 -1.43 10.45 29.36
CA ARG A 593 -1.80 11.81 28.92
C ARG A 593 -1.56 12.00 27.43
N LEU A 594 -2.26 12.97 26.85
CA LEU A 594 -1.94 13.49 25.52
C LEU A 594 -1.09 14.75 25.67
N GLU A 595 0.11 14.74 25.09
CA GLU A 595 1.04 15.88 25.11
C GLU A 595 1.16 16.55 23.75
N ILE A 596 1.29 17.88 23.78
CA ILE A 596 1.56 18.71 22.61
C ILE A 596 2.99 19.21 22.75
N LYS A 597 3.83 18.88 21.76
CA LYS A 597 5.22 19.31 21.69
C LYS A 597 5.42 20.20 20.49
N THR A 598 6.31 21.17 20.62
CA THR A 598 6.77 21.98 19.49
C THR A 598 7.46 21.08 18.47
N ASP A 599 7.11 21.27 17.20
CA ASP A 599 7.78 20.65 16.05
C ASP A 599 8.03 21.74 15.00
N LYS A 600 9.23 22.30 15.00
CA LYS A 600 9.65 23.35 14.06
C LYS A 600 11.05 23.03 13.52
N PRO A 601 11.17 21.98 12.69
CA PRO A 601 12.45 21.57 12.14
C PRO A 601 13.14 22.71 11.37
N ALA A 602 14.46 22.77 11.45
CA ALA A 602 15.27 23.78 10.77
C ALA A 602 15.23 23.65 9.24
N GLN A 603 15.05 22.43 8.74
CA GLN A 603 15.03 22.11 7.31
C GLN A 603 14.01 21.01 7.01
N TRP A 604 13.46 21.01 5.80
CA TRP A 604 12.55 19.97 5.29
C TRP A 604 11.36 19.69 6.22
N PRO A 605 10.40 20.64 6.35
CA PRO A 605 9.41 20.60 7.43
C PRO A 605 8.61 19.30 7.56
N ALA A 606 8.07 18.77 6.47
CA ALA A 606 7.32 17.51 6.51
C ALA A 606 8.20 16.25 6.69
N TRP A 607 9.49 16.31 6.39
CA TRP A 607 10.40 15.16 6.44
C TRP A 607 11.09 15.00 7.80
N ASN A 608 11.44 16.12 8.45
CA ASN A 608 12.33 16.12 9.60
C ASN A 608 11.66 16.44 10.91
N MET A 609 12.15 15.83 11.97
CA MET A 609 12.01 16.31 13.34
C MET A 609 13.42 16.59 13.86
N ASP A 610 13.60 17.63 14.66
CA ASP A 610 14.92 17.97 15.22
C ASP A 610 15.06 17.45 16.66
N TRP A 611 16.21 16.85 16.98
CA TRP A 611 16.53 16.34 18.31
C TRP A 611 16.35 17.38 19.42
N GLU A 612 16.71 18.63 19.14
CA GLU A 612 16.56 19.74 20.09
C GLU A 612 15.08 19.96 20.47
N ASP A 613 14.17 19.94 19.49
CA ASP A 613 12.74 20.04 19.75
C ASP A 613 12.20 18.79 20.48
N GLN A 614 12.68 17.59 20.10
CA GLN A 614 12.20 16.34 20.67
C GLN A 614 12.59 16.14 22.14
N THR A 615 13.72 16.68 22.56
CA THR A 615 14.21 16.59 23.95
C THR A 615 13.63 17.65 24.88
N ARG A 616 13.04 18.73 24.35
CA ARG A 616 12.37 19.74 25.18
C ARG A 616 11.15 19.15 25.91
N PRO A 617 10.80 19.65 27.10
CA PRO A 617 9.52 19.32 27.73
C PRO A 617 8.33 19.61 26.80
N PRO A 618 7.20 18.91 26.94
CA PRO A 618 5.99 19.28 26.20
C PRO A 618 5.59 20.71 26.53
N ARG A 619 5.15 21.46 25.52
CA ARG A 619 4.72 22.85 25.71
C ARG A 619 3.34 22.93 26.36
N ALA A 620 2.51 21.91 26.14
CA ALA A 620 1.20 21.76 26.74
C ALA A 620 0.80 20.28 26.88
N TYR A 621 -0.17 20.02 27.75
CA TYR A 621 -0.93 18.77 27.77
C TYR A 621 -2.38 19.07 27.43
N VAL A 622 -3.11 18.09 26.89
CA VAL A 622 -4.56 18.20 26.67
C VAL A 622 -5.29 18.10 28.02
N GLY A 623 -5.36 19.23 28.73
CA GLY A 623 -5.87 19.29 30.10
C GLY A 623 -7.03 20.28 30.34
N GLY A 624 -7.59 20.89 29.30
CA GLY A 624 -8.77 21.77 29.44
C GLY A 624 -9.92 21.10 30.22
N PRO A 625 -10.90 21.87 30.75
CA PRO A 625 -11.90 21.32 31.67
C PRO A 625 -12.60 20.11 31.05
N ALA A 626 -12.32 18.93 31.60
CA ALA A 626 -12.82 17.69 31.05
C ALA A 626 -14.32 17.57 31.32
N ARG A 627 -15.09 17.35 30.26
CA ARG A 627 -16.46 16.86 30.39
C ARG A 627 -16.43 15.36 30.22
N ILE A 628 -16.81 14.64 31.26
CA ILE A 628 -16.82 13.19 31.28
C ILE A 628 -18.27 12.73 31.33
N ARG A 629 -18.63 11.77 30.48
CA ARG A 629 -19.94 11.11 30.52
C ARG A 629 -19.82 9.63 30.24
N ILE A 630 -20.75 8.87 30.81
CA ILE A 630 -20.92 7.46 30.48
C ILE A 630 -21.57 7.38 29.11
N LEU A 631 -20.82 6.85 28.13
CA LEU A 631 -21.29 6.69 26.75
C LEU A 631 -22.04 5.36 26.57
N GLU A 632 -21.54 4.29 27.18
CA GLU A 632 -22.10 2.94 27.03
C GLU A 632 -22.19 2.24 28.39
N ARG A 633 -23.33 1.59 28.66
CA ARG A 633 -23.57 0.82 29.89
C ARG A 633 -24.32 -0.47 29.55
N GLY A 634 -23.56 -1.52 29.24
CA GLY A 634 -24.17 -2.84 29.02
C GLY A 634 -23.27 -4.01 29.36
N PRO A 635 -23.75 -5.24 29.15
CA PRO A 635 -23.02 -6.47 29.44
C PRO A 635 -21.89 -6.78 28.45
N ALA A 636 -21.90 -6.23 27.23
CA ALA A 636 -20.86 -6.48 26.24
C ALA A 636 -19.69 -5.50 26.37
N ARG A 637 -19.98 -4.21 26.58
CA ARG A 637 -18.99 -3.14 26.69
C ARG A 637 -19.48 -1.99 27.57
N VAL A 638 -18.53 -1.41 28.29
CA VAL A 638 -18.69 -0.13 28.99
C VAL A 638 -17.73 0.90 28.41
N ALA A 639 -18.16 2.16 28.33
CA ALA A 639 -17.36 3.22 27.74
C ALA A 639 -17.57 4.59 28.42
N LEU A 640 -16.46 5.32 28.63
CA LEU A 640 -16.46 6.71 29.05
C LEU A 640 -16.03 7.60 27.88
N GLU A 641 -16.76 8.68 27.65
CA GLU A 641 -16.36 9.75 26.73
C GLU A 641 -15.83 10.93 27.54
N ILE A 642 -14.68 11.45 27.11
CA ILE A 642 -13.99 12.59 27.69
C ILE A 642 -13.79 13.61 26.57
N THR A 643 -14.42 14.78 26.70
CA THR A 643 -14.24 15.88 25.74
C THR A 643 -13.43 17.01 26.35
N ARG A 644 -12.42 17.49 25.62
CA ARG A 644 -11.49 18.55 26.01
C ARG A 644 -11.18 19.46 24.82
N GLU A 645 -10.70 20.67 25.12
CA GLU A 645 -10.16 21.61 24.13
C GLU A 645 -8.76 22.04 24.56
N ALA A 646 -7.85 22.16 23.60
CA ALA A 646 -6.50 22.67 23.81
C ALA A 646 -5.93 23.21 22.49
N GLU A 647 -5.24 24.36 22.54
CA GLU A 647 -4.57 25.00 21.39
C GLU A 647 -5.42 25.08 20.10
N GLY A 648 -6.70 25.45 20.24
CA GLY A 648 -7.64 25.59 19.13
C GLY A 648 -8.14 24.27 18.51
N SER A 649 -7.77 23.13 19.10
CA SER A 649 -8.19 21.79 18.70
C SER A 649 -9.18 21.20 19.71
N ARG A 650 -10.10 20.36 19.21
CA ARG A 650 -11.08 19.63 20.03
C ARG A 650 -10.71 18.16 20.10
N PHE A 651 -10.76 17.59 21.30
CA PHE A 651 -10.38 16.21 21.59
C PHE A 651 -11.57 15.48 22.21
N GLU A 652 -11.99 14.40 21.59
CA GLU A 652 -12.96 13.46 22.14
C GLU A 652 -12.27 12.10 22.29
N GLN A 653 -12.10 11.64 23.52
CA GLN A 653 -11.50 10.35 23.81
C GLN A 653 -12.57 9.44 24.41
N VAL A 654 -12.74 8.26 23.83
CA VAL A 654 -13.61 7.22 24.33
C VAL A 654 -12.76 6.07 24.86
N ILE A 655 -12.78 5.87 26.18
CA ILE A 655 -12.10 4.76 26.85
C ILE A 655 -13.09 3.61 26.97
N ARG A 656 -12.72 2.42 26.50
CA ARG A 656 -13.62 1.26 26.41
C ARG A 656 -13.04 0.04 27.10
N LEU A 657 -13.93 -0.73 27.71
CA LEU A 657 -13.61 -2.02 28.29
C LEU A 657 -14.74 -3.01 28.01
N ALA A 658 -14.40 -4.14 27.38
CA ALA A 658 -15.33 -5.19 27.03
C ALA A 658 -15.32 -6.33 28.05
N SER A 659 -16.34 -7.20 28.00
CA SER A 659 -16.32 -8.50 28.69
C SER A 659 -15.62 -9.57 27.84
N GLY A 660 -15.32 -10.72 28.46
CA GLY A 660 -14.76 -11.88 27.74
C GLY A 660 -13.34 -11.66 27.20
N GLU A 661 -12.95 -12.40 26.16
CA GLU A 661 -11.60 -12.29 25.57
C GLU A 661 -11.33 -10.92 24.94
N ALA A 662 -12.38 -10.22 24.50
CA ALA A 662 -12.29 -8.84 24.00
C ALA A 662 -11.82 -7.86 25.09
N GLY A 663 -12.09 -8.21 26.37
CA GLY A 663 -11.72 -7.44 27.55
C GLY A 663 -10.27 -7.60 28.02
N GLU A 664 -9.44 -8.37 27.29
CA GLU A 664 -8.00 -8.55 27.58
C GLU A 664 -7.13 -7.35 27.15
N ARG A 665 -7.77 -6.25 26.71
CA ARG A 665 -7.12 -4.97 26.42
C ARG A 665 -8.01 -3.79 26.85
N VAL A 666 -7.37 -2.65 27.14
CA VAL A 666 -8.05 -1.35 27.31
C VAL A 666 -7.92 -0.57 26.02
N GLU A 667 -9.03 -0.05 25.48
CA GLU A 667 -9.04 0.68 24.20
C GLU A 667 -9.29 2.18 24.39
N PHE A 668 -8.61 2.98 23.58
CA PHE A 668 -8.69 4.43 23.53
C PHE A 668 -9.00 4.84 22.09
N TYR A 669 -10.27 5.13 21.83
CA TYR A 669 -10.70 5.68 20.56
C TYR A 669 -10.70 7.20 20.65
N ASN A 670 -9.92 7.86 19.79
CA ASN A 670 -9.75 9.31 19.80
C ASN A 670 -10.30 9.89 18.51
N LEU A 671 -11.18 10.88 18.67
CA LEU A 671 -11.68 11.71 17.60
C LEU A 671 -11.18 13.13 17.84
N ILE A 672 -10.36 13.64 16.92
CA ILE A 672 -9.62 14.89 17.11
C ILE A 672 -9.89 15.81 15.92
N ASP A 673 -10.47 16.98 16.18
CA ASP A 673 -10.50 18.10 15.21
C ASP A 673 -9.24 18.93 15.46
N TRP A 674 -8.22 18.69 14.64
CA TRP A 674 -6.87 19.20 14.81
C TRP A 674 -6.66 20.48 13.97
N LYS A 675 -6.24 21.56 14.64
CA LYS A 675 -5.82 22.83 14.02
C LYS A 675 -4.59 23.44 14.68
N THR A 676 -3.93 22.66 15.53
CA THR A 676 -2.74 23.12 16.25
C THR A 676 -1.55 23.18 15.31
N ALA A 677 -0.85 24.31 15.32
CA ALA A 677 0.29 24.59 14.44
C ALA A 677 1.63 24.34 15.12
N GLU A 678 2.67 24.09 14.31
CA GLU A 678 4.06 23.89 14.74
C GLU A 678 4.17 22.86 15.88
N ALA A 679 3.50 21.71 15.72
CA ALA A 679 3.41 20.71 16.76
C ALA A 679 3.17 19.29 16.25
N HIS A 680 3.49 18.33 17.10
CA HIS A 680 2.85 17.02 17.07
C HIS A 680 2.15 16.72 18.39
N LEU A 681 1.16 15.82 18.29
CA LEU A 681 0.42 15.26 19.40
C LEU A 681 0.94 13.85 19.70
N LYS A 682 1.30 13.55 20.95
CA LYS A 682 1.70 12.20 21.37
C LYS A 682 0.83 11.67 22.51
N ALA A 683 0.51 10.38 22.48
CA ALA A 683 0.01 9.67 23.65
C ALA A 683 1.20 9.17 24.48
N VAL A 684 1.23 9.52 25.76
CA VAL A 684 2.33 9.21 26.68
C VAL A 684 1.96 8.03 27.56
N PHE A 685 2.76 6.98 27.52
CA PHE A 685 2.59 5.76 28.31
C PHE A 685 3.71 5.66 29.35
N PRO A 686 3.54 6.22 30.55
CA PRO A 686 4.46 6.05 31.67
C PRO A 686 4.20 4.68 32.33
N LEU A 687 4.92 3.65 31.88
CA LEU A 687 4.68 2.28 32.28
C LEU A 687 5.36 1.95 33.62
N SER A 688 4.76 1.04 34.39
CA SER A 688 5.43 0.44 35.54
C SER A 688 6.62 -0.43 35.12
N ALA A 689 6.52 -1.07 33.94
CA ALA A 689 7.58 -1.85 33.34
C ALA A 689 8.82 -0.98 33.07
N ARG A 690 10.00 -1.49 33.43
CA ARG A 690 11.26 -0.77 33.23
C ARG A 690 12.28 -1.62 32.50
N ASN A 691 12.72 -1.17 31.33
CA ASN A 691 13.76 -1.81 30.54
C ASN A 691 14.42 -0.79 29.59
N LYS A 692 15.73 -0.90 29.39
CA LYS A 692 16.46 -0.10 28.40
C LYS A 692 15.99 -0.42 26.97
N LEU A 693 15.61 -1.67 26.71
CA LEU A 693 15.18 -2.13 25.39
C LEU A 693 13.65 -2.27 25.33
N ALA A 694 13.04 -1.76 24.25
CA ALA A 694 11.67 -2.09 23.85
C ALA A 694 11.68 -2.91 22.55
N THR A 695 10.66 -3.75 22.36
CA THR A 695 10.51 -4.61 21.18
C THR A 695 9.46 -4.01 20.25
N TYR A 696 9.80 -3.82 18.98
CA TYR A 696 8.95 -3.19 17.96
C TYR A 696 8.57 -4.21 16.89
N ASN A 697 7.31 -4.16 16.43
CA ASN A 697 6.78 -5.04 15.40
C ASN A 697 7.18 -4.59 13.98
N TRP A 698 7.63 -5.55 13.15
CA TRP A 698 8.01 -5.34 11.75
C TRP A 698 7.29 -6.24 10.73
N ASP A 699 6.08 -6.71 11.09
CA ASP A 699 5.29 -7.74 10.39
C ASP A 699 5.94 -9.12 10.25
N ILE A 700 7.17 -9.17 9.73
CA ILE A 700 8.07 -10.32 9.68
C ILE A 700 9.13 -10.11 10.76
N GLY A 701 8.77 -10.57 11.95
CA GLY A 701 9.61 -10.50 13.14
C GLY A 701 9.60 -9.16 13.85
N THR A 702 10.63 -8.95 14.66
CA THR A 702 10.72 -7.83 15.60
C THR A 702 12.14 -7.32 15.71
N VAL A 703 12.30 -6.04 16.04
CA VAL A 703 13.58 -5.43 16.41
C VAL A 703 13.53 -4.91 17.84
N GLN A 704 14.67 -4.92 18.54
CA GLN A 704 14.80 -4.30 19.85
C GLN A 704 15.59 -3.00 19.75
N ARG A 705 15.03 -1.90 20.28
CA ARG A 705 15.69 -0.59 20.26
C ARG A 705 15.88 -0.04 21.68
N PRO A 706 16.99 0.68 21.94
CA PRO A 706 17.24 1.31 23.22
C PRO A 706 16.42 2.61 23.40
N ASN A 707 16.66 3.33 24.50
CA ASN A 707 16.16 4.69 24.65
C ASN A 707 16.71 5.62 23.56
N ASN A 708 16.01 6.74 23.36
CA ASN A 708 16.31 7.73 22.34
C ASN A 708 17.78 8.19 22.35
N THR A 709 18.31 8.39 21.15
CA THR A 709 19.62 9.04 20.89
C THR A 709 19.43 10.13 19.84
N GLU A 710 20.40 11.03 19.69
CA GLU A 710 20.35 12.08 18.65
C GLU A 710 20.17 11.53 17.23
N LYS A 711 20.58 10.27 16.97
CA LYS A 711 20.45 9.61 15.66
C LYS A 711 19.20 8.75 15.53
N GLN A 712 18.52 8.42 16.62
CA GLN A 712 17.36 7.52 16.63
C GLN A 712 16.44 7.88 17.80
N PHE A 713 15.39 8.65 17.52
CA PHE A 713 14.47 9.18 18.53
C PHE A 713 13.01 9.26 18.10
N GLU A 714 12.69 8.94 16.84
CA GLU A 714 11.33 8.72 16.33
C GLU A 714 11.46 7.52 15.40
N VAL A 715 10.92 6.38 15.82
CA VAL A 715 11.16 5.09 15.17
C VAL A 715 9.87 4.48 14.65
N PRO A 716 9.93 3.83 13.47
CA PRO A 716 8.79 3.14 12.89
C PRO A 716 8.49 1.81 13.59
N SER A 717 7.21 1.48 13.61
CA SER A 717 6.63 0.20 14.00
C SER A 717 5.30 0.01 13.29
N HIS A 718 4.81 -1.22 13.20
CA HIS A 718 3.48 -1.47 12.63
C HIS A 718 2.41 -1.49 13.73
N GLN A 719 2.00 -2.66 14.21
CA GLN A 719 0.75 -2.79 14.96
C GLN A 719 0.92 -2.75 16.48
N TRP A 720 2.15 -2.93 16.97
CA TRP A 720 2.42 -2.93 18.40
C TRP A 720 3.88 -2.64 18.79
N ILE A 721 4.04 -2.20 20.02
CA ILE A 721 5.32 -1.96 20.71
C ILE A 721 5.23 -2.59 22.09
N ASP A 722 6.23 -3.38 22.49
CA ASP A 722 6.27 -4.08 23.76
C ASP A 722 7.38 -3.59 24.68
N LEU A 723 7.03 -3.31 25.94
CA LEU A 723 7.98 -3.09 27.02
C LEU A 723 7.86 -4.20 28.06
N THR A 724 8.60 -5.28 27.82
CA THR A 724 8.85 -6.32 28.82
C THR A 724 9.82 -5.79 29.89
N ASP A 725 9.44 -5.87 31.16
CA ASP A 725 10.27 -5.45 32.29
C ASP A 725 11.60 -6.21 32.32
N SER A 726 12.67 -5.57 32.80
CA SER A 726 14.01 -6.18 32.87
C SER A 726 14.06 -7.49 33.68
N THR A 727 13.15 -7.68 34.64
CA THR A 727 13.01 -8.94 35.39
C THR A 727 12.37 -10.07 34.58
N ARG A 728 11.77 -9.75 33.42
CA ARG A 728 10.99 -10.67 32.57
C ARG A 728 9.88 -11.41 33.32
N THR A 729 9.27 -10.74 34.30
CA THR A 729 8.12 -11.28 35.04
C THR A 729 6.79 -10.66 34.62
N TYR A 730 6.82 -9.47 34.01
CA TYR A 730 5.64 -8.77 33.49
C TYR A 730 6.06 -7.80 32.38
N GLY A 731 5.10 -7.31 31.61
CA GLY A 731 5.29 -6.22 30.66
C GLY A 731 3.96 -5.69 30.13
N VAL A 732 4.06 -4.66 29.30
CA VAL A 732 2.91 -3.99 28.69
C VAL A 732 3.17 -3.82 27.20
N THR A 733 2.21 -4.24 26.40
CA THR A 733 2.19 -4.06 24.96
C THR A 733 1.23 -2.93 24.61
N ILE A 734 1.74 -1.93 23.89
CA ILE A 734 0.97 -0.83 23.28
C ILE A 734 0.54 -1.30 21.89
N LEU A 735 -0.76 -1.16 21.59
CA LEU A 735 -1.39 -1.58 20.34
C LEU A 735 -1.80 -0.33 19.55
N THR A 736 -1.71 -0.37 18.22
CA THR A 736 -2.16 0.72 17.35
C THR A 736 -2.82 0.20 16.08
N ASP A 737 -3.84 0.91 15.60
CA ASP A 737 -4.55 0.62 14.36
C ASP A 737 -3.82 1.11 13.10
N CYS A 738 -3.14 2.26 13.17
CA CYS A 738 -2.54 2.90 11.99
C CYS A 738 -1.37 3.84 12.29
N LYS A 739 -0.94 3.99 13.55
CA LYS A 739 0.16 4.90 13.90
C LYS A 739 1.48 4.17 13.86
N LEU A 740 2.43 4.76 13.15
CA LEU A 740 3.69 4.10 12.83
C LEU A 740 4.85 4.67 13.66
N GLY A 741 4.78 5.94 14.05
CA GLY A 741 5.85 6.66 14.74
C GLY A 741 5.74 6.60 16.26
N SER A 742 6.88 6.32 16.91
CA SER A 742 6.97 6.28 18.37
C SER A 742 8.36 6.66 18.87
N ASP A 743 8.45 7.02 20.14
CA ASP A 743 9.73 7.28 20.80
C ASP A 743 9.79 6.69 22.22
N LYS A 744 11.00 6.63 22.78
CA LYS A 744 11.29 6.06 24.10
C LYS A 744 12.32 6.92 24.85
N PRO A 745 11.90 7.98 25.56
CA PRO A 745 12.84 8.93 26.17
C PRO A 745 13.60 8.33 27.37
N ASP A 746 13.04 7.32 28.04
CA ASP A 746 13.63 6.67 29.20
C ASP A 746 13.24 5.18 29.31
N ASP A 747 13.72 4.50 30.36
CA ASP A 747 13.51 3.06 30.54
C ASP A 747 12.05 2.63 30.75
N SER A 748 11.14 3.55 31.06
CA SER A 748 9.76 3.27 31.47
C SER A 748 8.70 3.99 30.64
N THR A 749 9.11 4.93 29.78
CA THR A 749 8.18 5.75 29.00
C THR A 749 8.27 5.38 27.53
N ILE A 750 7.12 5.08 26.92
CA ILE A 750 6.96 5.05 25.45
C ILE A 750 5.96 6.12 25.08
N ARG A 751 6.16 6.77 23.93
CA ARG A 751 5.19 7.72 23.37
C ARG A 751 4.83 7.33 21.96
N LEU A 752 3.53 7.30 21.65
CA LEU A 752 3.01 7.07 20.31
C LEU A 752 2.65 8.40 19.67
N THR A 753 3.22 8.71 18.50
CA THR A 753 2.93 9.95 17.78
C THR A 753 1.62 9.80 16.99
N LEU A 754 0.65 10.69 17.25
CA LEU A 754 -0.72 10.55 16.76
C LEU A 754 -1.00 11.41 15.52
N ILE A 755 -0.61 12.68 15.56
CA ILE A 755 -0.86 13.72 14.53
C ILE A 755 0.33 14.68 14.52
N ARG A 756 0.68 15.23 13.35
CA ARG A 756 1.81 16.15 13.20
C ARG A 756 1.53 17.25 12.17
N THR A 757 1.78 18.50 12.57
CA THR A 757 1.77 19.69 11.71
C THR A 757 3.07 20.46 11.92
N PRO A 758 4.07 20.33 11.02
CA PRO A 758 5.37 20.95 11.23
C PRO A 758 5.31 22.48 11.09
N GLY A 759 6.15 23.17 11.84
CA GLY A 759 6.41 24.59 11.66
C GLY A 759 7.35 24.86 10.48
N ILE A 760 7.26 26.07 9.91
CA ILE A 760 8.09 26.47 8.77
C ILE A 760 9.19 27.41 9.24
N SER A 761 10.42 26.95 9.13
CA SER A 761 11.61 27.74 9.43
C SER A 761 11.96 28.71 8.30
N LYS A 762 12.65 29.81 8.64
CA LYS A 762 13.09 30.82 7.67
C LYS A 762 13.97 30.18 6.58
N GLY A 763 13.70 30.51 5.32
CA GLY A 763 14.37 29.93 4.16
C GLY A 763 13.69 28.69 3.56
N TRP A 764 12.60 28.21 4.18
CA TRP A 764 11.79 27.07 3.71
C TRP A 764 10.36 27.46 3.32
N GLU A 765 10.14 28.74 3.00
CA GLU A 765 8.81 29.29 2.67
C GLU A 765 8.18 28.64 1.41
N ALA A 766 9.00 28.03 0.55
CA ALA A 766 8.53 27.25 -0.60
C ALA A 766 7.71 26.01 -0.20
N TYR A 767 7.80 25.57 1.06
CA TYR A 767 7.01 24.49 1.66
C TYR A 767 5.92 25.01 2.61
N GLY A 768 5.51 26.28 2.45
CA GLY A 768 4.52 26.93 3.31
C GLY A 768 3.20 26.17 3.42
N ASP A 769 2.86 25.36 2.41
CA ASP A 769 1.70 24.46 2.43
C ASP A 769 1.68 23.50 3.63
N GLN A 770 2.86 23.06 4.07
CA GLN A 770 3.03 22.06 5.14
C GLN A 770 2.68 22.60 6.53
N SER A 771 2.57 23.93 6.71
CA SER A 771 2.11 24.56 7.95
C SER A 771 0.66 24.24 8.33
N THR A 772 -0.09 23.68 7.37
CA THR A 772 -1.50 23.24 7.55
C THR A 772 -1.66 21.73 7.29
N GLN A 773 -0.54 21.01 7.19
CA GLN A 773 -0.53 19.56 7.07
C GLN A 773 -1.27 18.93 8.25
N ASP A 774 -2.05 17.89 7.98
CA ASP A 774 -2.88 17.19 8.97
C ASP A 774 -3.92 18.04 9.74
N TRP A 775 -4.15 19.32 9.42
CA TRP A 775 -5.37 20.01 9.85
C TRP A 775 -6.64 19.30 9.37
N GLY A 776 -7.62 19.14 10.26
CA GLY A 776 -8.87 18.45 9.99
C GLY A 776 -9.19 17.39 11.04
N ARG A 777 -10.19 16.55 10.73
CA ARG A 777 -10.71 15.54 11.65
C ARG A 777 -9.97 14.20 11.50
N HIS A 778 -9.49 13.66 12.61
CA HIS A 778 -8.77 12.40 12.70
C HIS A 778 -9.50 11.38 13.58
N GLU A 779 -9.45 10.11 13.18
CA GLU A 779 -9.93 8.96 13.95
C GLU A 779 -8.74 8.05 14.26
N ILE A 780 -8.49 7.79 15.54
CA ILE A 780 -7.27 7.10 16.00
C ILE A 780 -7.62 6.12 17.12
N LEU A 781 -7.34 4.84 16.92
CA LEU A 781 -7.52 3.80 17.94
C LEU A 781 -6.16 3.25 18.40
N PHE A 782 -5.92 3.30 19.71
CA PHE A 782 -4.81 2.58 20.34
C PHE A 782 -5.30 1.82 21.58
N GLY A 783 -4.48 0.89 22.07
CA GLY A 783 -4.82 0.09 23.24
C GLY A 783 -3.62 -0.36 24.06
N LEU A 784 -3.91 -0.92 25.23
CA LEU A 784 -2.92 -1.49 26.15
C LEU A 784 -3.32 -2.89 26.55
N ALA A 785 -2.37 -3.82 26.50
CA ALA A 785 -2.52 -5.19 27.00
C ALA A 785 -1.31 -5.56 27.87
N ALA A 786 -1.55 -6.20 29.00
CA ALA A 786 -0.50 -6.66 29.90
C ALA A 786 -0.24 -8.16 29.75
N HIS A 787 1.00 -8.56 29.95
CA HIS A 787 1.41 -9.96 29.92
C HIS A 787 2.28 -10.31 31.13
N GLY A 788 2.20 -11.57 31.57
CA GLY A 788 3.13 -12.19 32.49
C GLY A 788 4.35 -12.71 31.72
N GLY A 789 5.53 -12.18 32.01
CA GLY A 789 6.75 -12.57 31.34
C GLY A 789 7.03 -11.77 30.08
N ASP A 790 6.77 -12.37 28.91
CA ASP A 790 7.08 -11.81 27.58
C ASP A 790 5.80 -11.82 26.71
N TYR A 791 5.69 -10.89 25.75
CA TYR A 791 4.51 -10.72 24.90
C TYR A 791 4.05 -12.01 24.21
N ARG A 792 4.98 -12.92 23.88
CA ARG A 792 4.67 -14.22 23.24
C ARG A 792 3.89 -15.17 24.13
N ARG A 793 4.09 -15.09 25.45
CA ARG A 793 3.51 -16.03 26.42
C ARG A 793 2.00 -15.85 26.55
N ASP A 794 1.57 -14.61 26.76
CA ASP A 794 0.15 -14.27 26.85
C ASP A 794 -0.43 -13.75 25.52
N GLN A 795 0.40 -13.74 24.47
CA GLN A 795 0.03 -13.48 23.09
C GLN A 795 -0.63 -12.11 22.90
N THR A 796 -0.05 -11.08 23.51
CA THR A 796 -0.54 -9.69 23.40
C THR A 796 -0.36 -9.13 21.99
N ASP A 797 0.53 -9.70 21.19
CA ASP A 797 0.62 -9.47 19.75
C ASP A 797 -0.68 -9.83 19.01
N TRP A 798 -1.36 -10.92 19.36
CA TRP A 798 -2.68 -11.24 18.82
C TRP A 798 -3.75 -10.21 19.17
N GLN A 799 -3.61 -9.48 20.28
CA GLN A 799 -4.53 -8.36 20.57
C GLN A 799 -4.35 -7.21 19.57
N ALA A 800 -3.12 -6.95 19.11
CA ALA A 800 -2.86 -5.95 18.09
C ALA A 800 -3.46 -6.34 16.72
N TYR A 801 -3.25 -7.59 16.30
CA TYR A 801 -3.82 -8.12 15.05
C TYR A 801 -5.37 -8.14 15.10
N ARG A 802 -5.96 -8.46 16.26
CA ARG A 802 -7.42 -8.42 16.46
C ARG A 802 -7.97 -6.99 16.33
N LEU A 803 -7.27 -6.00 16.90
CA LEU A 803 -7.62 -4.57 16.85
C LEU A 803 -7.58 -4.02 15.42
N ASN A 804 -6.61 -4.46 14.61
CA ASN A 804 -6.46 -4.02 13.23
C ASN A 804 -7.45 -4.68 12.26
N GLN A 805 -7.81 -5.94 12.51
CA GLN A 805 -8.72 -6.71 11.65
C GLN A 805 -10.01 -7.04 12.41
N PRO A 806 -10.98 -6.13 12.57
CA PRO A 806 -12.20 -6.40 13.33
C PRO A 806 -13.05 -7.54 12.73
N LEU A 807 -14.00 -8.07 13.51
CA LEU A 807 -15.01 -8.98 12.98
C LEU A 807 -15.98 -8.18 12.09
N LEU A 808 -16.26 -8.70 10.89
CA LEU A 808 -17.21 -8.07 9.96
C LEU A 808 -18.58 -8.70 10.15
N VAL A 809 -19.64 -7.89 10.15
CA VAL A 809 -20.99 -8.34 10.42
C VAL A 809 -21.96 -7.94 9.31
N PHE A 810 -22.85 -8.87 8.99
CA PHE A 810 -23.82 -8.73 7.93
C PHE A 810 -25.22 -9.16 8.41
N THR A 811 -26.23 -8.63 7.73
CA THR A 811 -27.64 -9.00 7.88
C THR A 811 -28.17 -9.60 6.59
N GLY A 812 -29.08 -10.55 6.69
CA GLY A 812 -29.74 -11.20 5.56
C GLY A 812 -31.00 -11.93 6.01
N PRO A 813 -31.77 -12.55 5.10
CA PRO A 813 -32.95 -13.30 5.49
C PRO A 813 -32.60 -14.68 6.06
N ALA A 814 -33.58 -15.27 6.75
CA ALA A 814 -33.50 -16.63 7.24
C ALA A 814 -33.78 -17.65 6.12
N HIS A 815 -32.88 -18.62 5.95
CA HIS A 815 -33.00 -19.73 5.01
C HIS A 815 -32.21 -20.95 5.52
N PRO A 816 -32.55 -22.19 5.10
CA PRO A 816 -31.71 -23.34 5.36
C PRO A 816 -30.40 -23.26 4.55
N GLY A 817 -29.37 -23.98 4.98
CA GLY A 817 -28.13 -24.10 4.23
C GLY A 817 -27.26 -25.28 4.70
N PRO A 818 -26.52 -25.95 3.79
CA PRO A 818 -25.79 -27.18 4.10
C PRO A 818 -24.54 -26.97 4.96
N LEU A 819 -24.00 -25.74 5.06
CA LEU A 819 -22.84 -25.43 5.89
C LEU A 819 -23.19 -25.33 7.39
N GLY A 820 -24.48 -25.41 7.75
CA GLY A 820 -24.94 -25.20 9.11
C GLY A 820 -24.76 -23.75 9.58
N LYS A 821 -24.76 -23.54 10.90
CA LYS A 821 -24.68 -22.20 11.51
C LYS A 821 -23.26 -21.66 11.66
N SER A 822 -22.24 -22.48 11.43
CA SER A 822 -20.85 -22.08 11.52
C SER A 822 -20.01 -22.81 10.49
N PHE A 823 -19.09 -22.07 9.87
CA PHE A 823 -18.19 -22.55 8.84
C PHE A 823 -16.77 -22.05 9.13
N SER A 824 -15.75 -22.83 8.79
CA SER A 824 -14.33 -22.46 8.91
C SER A 824 -13.58 -23.01 7.70
N PHE A 825 -12.84 -22.14 7.00
CA PHE A 825 -12.15 -22.51 5.78
C PHE A 825 -10.73 -23.04 6.02
N LEU A 826 -10.10 -22.65 7.13
CA LEU A 826 -8.70 -22.95 7.40
C LEU A 826 -8.50 -23.29 8.88
N ARG A 827 -7.62 -24.26 9.14
CA ARG A 827 -7.10 -24.56 10.48
C ARG A 827 -5.60 -24.79 10.42
N LEU A 828 -4.90 -24.18 11.36
CA LEU A 828 -3.49 -24.44 11.64
C LEU A 828 -3.35 -25.12 13.01
N SER A 829 -2.41 -26.05 13.14
CA SER A 829 -2.11 -26.68 14.44
C SER A 829 -1.36 -25.78 15.42
N SER A 830 -0.80 -24.65 14.95
CA SER A 830 -0.10 -23.66 15.76
C SER A 830 -0.78 -22.29 15.62
N ASN A 831 -0.99 -21.63 16.76
CA ASN A 831 -1.43 -20.24 16.85
C ASN A 831 -0.25 -19.25 16.86
N ARG A 832 1.00 -19.72 16.76
CA ARG A 832 2.20 -18.88 16.64
C ARG A 832 2.71 -18.78 15.19
N VAL A 833 1.79 -19.03 14.25
CA VAL A 833 1.97 -18.86 12.82
C VAL A 833 0.81 -17.99 12.32
N ARG A 834 1.13 -16.90 11.61
CA ARG A 834 0.14 -15.99 11.02
C ARG A 834 0.02 -16.25 9.53
N VAL A 835 -1.20 -16.19 9.00
CA VAL A 835 -1.46 -16.20 7.55
C VAL A 835 -1.40 -14.76 7.06
N LEU A 836 -0.38 -14.43 6.26
CA LEU A 836 -0.22 -13.12 5.61
C LEU A 836 -1.13 -12.97 4.38
N ALA A 837 -1.32 -14.04 3.62
CA ALA A 837 -2.16 -14.04 2.43
C ALA A 837 -2.82 -15.40 2.21
N LEU A 838 -4.05 -15.38 1.72
CA LEU A 838 -4.75 -16.53 1.15
C LEU A 838 -5.54 -16.02 -0.06
N LYS A 839 -5.05 -16.34 -1.26
CA LYS A 839 -5.54 -15.78 -2.53
C LYS A 839 -5.47 -16.83 -3.65
N LYS A 840 -6.06 -16.54 -4.81
CA LYS A 840 -5.79 -17.30 -6.04
C LYS A 840 -4.39 -16.96 -6.56
N ALA A 841 -3.69 -17.94 -7.14
CA ALA A 841 -2.45 -17.69 -7.87
C ALA A 841 -2.70 -16.78 -9.09
N GLU A 842 -1.73 -15.95 -9.47
CA GLU A 842 -1.88 -15.03 -10.60
C GLU A 842 -2.03 -15.80 -11.93
N ASP A 843 -1.28 -16.91 -12.09
CA ASP A 843 -1.19 -17.65 -13.35
C ASP A 843 -1.80 -19.07 -13.29
N SER A 844 -2.47 -19.44 -12.21
CA SER A 844 -3.14 -20.75 -12.08
C SER A 844 -4.41 -20.68 -11.21
N GLU A 845 -5.14 -21.80 -11.14
CA GLU A 845 -6.32 -21.94 -10.27
C GLU A 845 -5.97 -22.41 -8.84
N GLU A 846 -4.68 -22.53 -8.52
CA GLU A 846 -4.23 -22.93 -7.19
C GLU A 846 -4.46 -21.82 -6.17
N ILE A 847 -4.69 -22.21 -4.91
CA ILE A 847 -4.76 -21.28 -3.78
C ILE A 847 -3.33 -21.04 -3.28
N VAL A 848 -2.88 -19.79 -3.32
CA VAL A 848 -1.66 -19.34 -2.66
C VAL A 848 -1.95 -19.06 -1.20
N ILE A 849 -1.20 -19.69 -0.30
CA ILE A 849 -1.15 -19.34 1.11
C ILE A 849 0.27 -18.89 1.49
N ARG A 850 0.37 -17.78 2.22
CA ARG A 850 1.63 -17.24 2.75
C ARG A 850 1.56 -17.16 4.27
N LEU A 851 2.60 -17.65 4.92
CA LEU A 851 2.66 -17.85 6.36
C LEU A 851 3.92 -17.21 6.93
N VAL A 852 3.86 -16.74 8.17
CA VAL A 852 5.02 -16.24 8.90
C VAL A 852 5.07 -16.77 10.34
N GLU A 853 6.25 -17.16 10.79
CA GLU A 853 6.55 -17.53 12.18
C GLU A 853 6.66 -16.27 13.06
N MET A 854 6.06 -16.27 14.26
CA MET A 854 5.86 -15.06 15.05
C MET A 854 6.79 -14.88 16.25
N ASP A 855 7.42 -15.95 16.75
CA ASP A 855 8.14 -15.95 18.02
C ASP A 855 9.65 -15.76 17.86
N GLY A 856 10.19 -15.87 16.66
CA GLY A 856 11.63 -15.98 16.43
C GLY A 856 12.16 -17.35 16.87
N LYS A 857 11.33 -18.39 16.77
CA LYS A 857 11.66 -19.76 17.17
C LYS A 857 11.22 -20.75 16.11
N ALA A 858 12.00 -21.81 15.91
CA ALA A 858 11.62 -22.84 14.96
C ALA A 858 10.29 -23.50 15.38
N SER A 859 9.33 -23.53 14.46
CA SER A 859 8.04 -24.20 14.62
C SER A 859 8.04 -25.47 13.76
N LYS A 860 7.87 -26.63 14.39
CA LYS A 860 7.95 -27.93 13.71
C LYS A 860 6.58 -28.60 13.62
N GLN A 861 6.40 -29.43 12.59
CA GLN A 861 5.21 -30.26 12.39
C GLN A 861 3.91 -29.46 12.40
N ILE A 862 3.92 -28.28 11.76
CA ILE A 862 2.73 -27.46 11.59
C ILE A 862 1.84 -28.17 10.57
N ASN A 863 0.60 -28.44 10.94
CA ASN A 863 -0.41 -29.02 10.07
C ASN A 863 -1.33 -27.91 9.57
N LEU A 864 -1.38 -27.74 8.25
CA LEU A 864 -2.35 -26.93 7.55
C LEU A 864 -3.48 -27.81 7.02
N GLN A 865 -4.69 -27.44 7.40
CA GLN A 865 -5.94 -28.02 6.92
C GLN A 865 -6.79 -26.92 6.29
N LEU A 866 -7.42 -27.23 5.16
CA LEU A 866 -8.45 -26.40 4.53
C LEU A 866 -9.83 -27.07 4.61
N ALA A 867 -10.88 -26.39 4.15
CA ALA A 867 -12.26 -26.90 4.17
C ALA A 867 -12.45 -28.24 3.44
N ALA A 868 -11.53 -28.59 2.54
CA ALA A 868 -11.45 -29.88 1.87
C ALA A 868 -10.01 -30.43 1.92
N PRO A 869 -9.82 -31.75 1.73
CA PRO A 869 -8.51 -32.36 1.63
C PRO A 869 -7.62 -31.63 0.61
N ILE A 870 -6.40 -31.29 1.01
CA ILE A 870 -5.37 -30.83 0.09
C ILE A 870 -4.97 -32.03 -0.78
N VAL A 871 -4.99 -31.87 -2.10
CA VAL A 871 -4.66 -32.94 -3.06
C VAL A 871 -3.28 -32.75 -3.66
N ARG A 872 -2.84 -31.50 -3.83
CA ARG A 872 -1.51 -31.14 -4.31
C ARG A 872 -0.99 -29.92 -3.59
N ALA A 873 0.31 -29.89 -3.32
CA ALA A 873 0.98 -28.75 -2.74
C ALA A 873 2.36 -28.58 -3.37
N ARG A 874 2.72 -27.34 -3.68
CA ARG A 874 4.09 -26.97 -4.07
C ARG A 874 4.53 -25.75 -3.28
N GLU A 875 5.80 -25.74 -2.88
CA GLU A 875 6.42 -24.55 -2.32
C GLU A 875 6.68 -23.54 -3.44
N ILE A 876 6.39 -22.28 -3.14
CA ILE A 876 6.60 -21.14 -4.04
C ILE A 876 7.29 -19.99 -3.31
N ASN A 877 7.87 -19.07 -4.06
CA ASN A 877 8.48 -17.87 -3.53
C ASN A 877 7.45 -16.70 -3.44
N GLY A 878 7.93 -15.51 -3.10
CA GLY A 878 7.15 -14.27 -2.99
C GLY A 878 6.34 -13.92 -4.24
N VAL A 879 6.92 -14.15 -5.42
CA VAL A 879 6.32 -13.85 -6.73
C VAL A 879 5.76 -15.08 -7.43
N GLU A 880 5.50 -16.14 -6.65
CA GLU A 880 4.81 -17.37 -7.07
C GLU A 880 5.62 -18.33 -7.97
N ASP A 881 6.93 -18.11 -8.10
CA ASP A 881 7.79 -19.07 -8.79
C ASP A 881 7.85 -20.38 -8.01
N HIS A 882 7.86 -21.49 -8.75
CA HIS A 882 8.00 -22.82 -8.17
C HIS A 882 9.38 -23.03 -7.52
N LEU A 883 9.40 -23.53 -6.28
CA LEU A 883 10.61 -23.90 -5.56
C LEU A 883 10.75 -25.43 -5.43
N SER A 884 9.71 -26.11 -4.95
CA SER A 884 9.73 -27.57 -4.75
C SER A 884 8.33 -28.17 -4.71
N GLN A 885 8.21 -29.47 -4.99
CA GLN A 885 6.97 -30.24 -4.79
C GLN A 885 6.91 -30.75 -3.34
N LEU A 886 5.73 -30.75 -2.73
CA LEU A 886 5.53 -31.18 -1.35
C LEU A 886 4.60 -32.40 -1.28
N SER A 887 4.90 -33.32 -0.36
CA SER A 887 4.04 -34.47 -0.11
C SER A 887 2.84 -34.08 0.76
N VAL A 888 1.65 -34.46 0.34
CA VAL A 888 0.42 -34.33 1.13
C VAL A 888 0.06 -35.67 1.75
N LYS A 889 -0.24 -35.71 3.04
CA LYS A 889 -0.61 -36.94 3.76
C LYS A 889 -1.97 -36.77 4.43
N GLY A 890 -2.90 -37.67 4.15
CA GLY A 890 -4.24 -37.65 4.76
C GLY A 890 -5.03 -36.36 4.48
N GLY A 891 -4.77 -35.67 3.36
CA GLY A 891 -5.41 -34.39 3.02
C GLY A 891 -4.85 -33.17 3.77
N LEU A 892 -3.75 -33.32 4.52
CA LEU A 892 -3.09 -32.27 5.28
C LEU A 892 -1.70 -31.97 4.72
N LEU A 893 -1.31 -30.70 4.77
CA LEU A 893 0.06 -30.29 4.50
C LEU A 893 0.80 -30.10 5.82
N THR A 894 1.87 -30.87 6.05
CA THR A 894 2.74 -30.75 7.21
C THR A 894 4.07 -30.12 6.82
N PHE A 895 4.51 -29.09 7.54
CA PHE A 895 5.77 -28.39 7.27
C PHE A 895 6.38 -27.81 8.54
N ASP A 896 7.63 -27.38 8.43
CA ASP A 896 8.37 -26.67 9.47
C ASP A 896 8.62 -25.21 9.03
N LEU A 897 8.77 -24.32 10.00
CA LEU A 897 9.22 -22.95 9.84
C LEU A 897 10.44 -22.67 10.73
N ARG A 898 11.43 -21.98 10.19
CA ARG A 898 12.57 -21.40 10.93
C ARG A 898 12.13 -20.13 11.67
N PRO A 899 12.92 -19.63 12.64
CA PRO A 899 12.68 -18.35 13.29
C PRO A 899 12.33 -17.24 12.28
N PHE A 900 11.19 -16.58 12.47
CA PHE A 900 10.67 -15.49 11.63
C PHE A 900 10.55 -15.81 10.13
N GLU A 901 10.59 -17.08 9.74
CA GLU A 901 10.54 -17.46 8.33
C GLU A 901 9.18 -17.13 7.71
N VAL A 902 9.23 -16.51 6.53
CA VAL A 902 8.09 -16.43 5.62
C VAL A 902 8.13 -17.60 4.67
N LYS A 903 7.00 -18.28 4.48
CA LYS A 903 6.88 -19.42 3.59
C LYS A 903 5.58 -19.38 2.79
N SER A 904 5.63 -19.81 1.54
CA SER A 904 4.48 -19.78 0.64
C SER A 904 4.24 -21.11 -0.06
N PHE A 905 2.97 -21.46 -0.21
CA PHE A 905 2.54 -22.68 -0.89
C PHE A 905 1.46 -22.35 -1.91
N ALA A 906 1.52 -22.99 -3.08
CA ALA A 906 0.39 -23.09 -3.99
C ALA A 906 -0.28 -24.46 -3.79
N LEU A 907 -1.58 -24.43 -3.53
CA LEU A 907 -2.37 -25.57 -3.08
C LEU A 907 -3.52 -25.86 -4.05
N GLU A 908 -3.75 -27.13 -4.30
CA GLU A 908 -4.98 -27.63 -4.92
C GLU A 908 -5.73 -28.41 -3.84
N ILE A 909 -7.03 -28.13 -3.68
CA ILE A 909 -7.90 -28.82 -2.72
C ILE A 909 -9.05 -29.52 -3.42
N ALA A 910 -9.57 -30.58 -2.81
CA ALA A 910 -10.70 -31.31 -3.36
C ALA A 910 -11.95 -30.42 -3.48
N SER A 911 -12.81 -30.74 -4.45
CA SER A 911 -14.07 -30.04 -4.66
C SER A 911 -14.99 -30.14 -3.43
N PRO A 912 -15.88 -29.16 -3.21
CA PRO A 912 -16.88 -29.22 -2.14
C PRO A 912 -17.81 -30.43 -2.34
N SER A 913 -18.37 -30.93 -1.24
CA SER A 913 -19.29 -32.08 -1.24
C SER A 913 -20.66 -31.81 -1.86
N PHE A 914 -20.97 -30.54 -2.16
CA PHE A 914 -22.19 -30.09 -2.81
C PHE A 914 -21.85 -29.01 -3.84
N LYS A 915 -22.70 -28.85 -4.86
CA LYS A 915 -22.54 -27.83 -5.91
C LYS A 915 -23.53 -26.69 -5.70
N ILE A 916 -23.03 -25.46 -5.79
CA ILE A 916 -23.87 -24.26 -5.79
C ILE A 916 -24.15 -23.87 -7.23
N LYS A 917 -25.38 -23.44 -7.50
CA LYS A 917 -25.73 -22.83 -8.79
C LYS A 917 -25.24 -21.38 -8.76
N PRO A 918 -24.30 -20.97 -9.64
CA PRO A 918 -23.88 -19.58 -9.72
C PRO A 918 -25.06 -18.68 -10.15
N PRO A 919 -24.97 -17.35 -9.94
CA PRO A 919 -25.99 -16.42 -10.40
C PRO A 919 -26.29 -16.63 -11.89
N ASN A 920 -27.57 -16.79 -12.23
CA ASN A 920 -28.00 -16.86 -13.62
C ASN A 920 -28.45 -15.48 -14.06
N SER A 921 -27.58 -14.77 -14.78
CA SER A 921 -27.84 -13.40 -15.24
C SER A 921 -28.10 -13.33 -16.74
N ARG A 922 -28.99 -12.40 -17.13
CA ARG A 922 -29.40 -12.20 -18.52
C ARG A 922 -29.42 -10.71 -18.85
N PRO A 923 -28.68 -10.26 -19.88
CA PRO A 923 -28.71 -8.87 -20.29
C PRO A 923 -30.07 -8.52 -20.87
N VAL A 924 -30.51 -7.29 -20.63
CA VAL A 924 -31.73 -6.70 -21.18
C VAL A 924 -31.34 -5.87 -22.42
N PRO A 925 -31.89 -6.16 -23.61
CA PRO A 925 -31.62 -5.36 -24.79
C PRO A 925 -32.06 -3.91 -24.60
N LEU A 926 -31.18 -2.97 -24.92
CA LEU A 926 -31.44 -1.53 -24.87
C LEU A 926 -31.38 -0.93 -26.27
N ALA A 927 -32.34 -0.04 -26.59
CA ALA A 927 -32.30 0.77 -27.79
C ALA A 927 -31.42 2.00 -27.53
N TYR A 928 -30.10 1.87 -27.67
CA TYR A 928 -29.16 2.96 -27.44
C TYR A 928 -29.41 4.14 -28.39
N ASP A 929 -29.35 5.36 -27.87
CA ASP A 929 -29.65 6.61 -28.58
C ASP A 929 -28.54 7.68 -28.44
N LEU A 930 -27.49 7.37 -27.68
CA LEU A 930 -26.34 8.24 -27.48
C LEU A 930 -25.01 7.49 -27.54
N ALA A 931 -24.01 8.10 -28.15
CA ALA A 931 -22.62 7.66 -28.16
C ALA A 931 -21.83 8.38 -27.07
N VAL A 932 -21.50 7.67 -25.99
CA VAL A 932 -20.83 8.26 -24.80
C VAL A 932 -19.36 7.85 -24.65
N ALA A 933 -18.85 7.05 -25.58
CA ALA A 933 -17.45 6.63 -25.64
C ALA A 933 -16.87 6.94 -27.03
N CYS A 934 -15.58 7.25 -27.09
CA CYS A 934 -14.86 7.45 -28.34
C CYS A 934 -13.44 6.86 -28.24
N PRO A 935 -12.81 6.54 -29.38
CA PRO A 935 -11.40 6.13 -29.39
C PRO A 935 -10.49 7.35 -29.34
N ASP A 936 -9.26 7.12 -28.88
CA ASP A 936 -8.19 8.11 -28.87
C ASP A 936 -8.13 8.94 -30.18
N HIS A 937 -7.98 10.25 -30.03
CA HIS A 937 -7.85 11.23 -31.11
C HIS A 937 -9.06 11.30 -32.08
N SER A 938 -10.23 10.81 -31.66
CA SER A 938 -11.47 10.91 -32.43
C SER A 938 -12.45 11.86 -31.76
N MET A 939 -12.99 12.80 -32.55
CA MET A 939 -13.96 13.79 -32.04
C MET A 939 -15.30 13.15 -31.68
N ASN A 940 -15.90 13.60 -30.58
CA ASN A 940 -17.29 13.28 -30.22
C ASN A 940 -18.03 14.54 -29.75
N GLN A 941 -18.85 15.12 -30.63
CA GLN A 941 -19.55 16.38 -30.34
C GLN A 941 -20.65 16.25 -29.28
N ARG A 942 -21.22 15.06 -29.09
CA ARG A 942 -22.28 14.85 -28.08
C ARG A 942 -21.72 14.38 -26.74
N GLY A 943 -20.79 13.42 -26.78
CA GLY A 943 -20.12 12.88 -25.60
C GLY A 943 -21.04 12.26 -24.55
N PHE A 944 -20.45 11.98 -23.38
CA PHE A 944 -21.13 11.61 -22.16
C PHE A 944 -21.89 12.82 -21.57
N ASP A 945 -21.26 14.01 -21.58
CA ASP A 945 -21.77 15.24 -21.00
C ASP A 945 -21.88 16.43 -21.98
N ALA A 946 -22.41 17.55 -21.50
CA ALA A 946 -22.64 18.75 -22.31
C ALA A 946 -21.36 19.39 -22.87
N SER A 947 -20.19 19.03 -22.35
CA SER A 947 -18.89 19.49 -22.85
C SER A 947 -18.33 18.60 -23.96
N GLY A 948 -19.05 17.55 -24.37
CA GLY A 948 -18.59 16.58 -25.37
C GLY A 948 -17.54 15.60 -24.85
N ARG A 949 -17.28 15.57 -23.52
CA ARG A 949 -16.30 14.63 -22.94
C ARG A 949 -16.84 13.22 -22.97
N SER A 950 -15.98 12.24 -23.21
CA SER A 950 -16.38 10.85 -23.46
C SER A 950 -15.58 9.84 -22.65
N LEU A 951 -16.13 8.64 -22.48
CA LEU A 951 -15.39 7.49 -21.96
C LEU A 951 -14.31 7.05 -22.98
N PRO A 952 -13.12 6.64 -22.50
CA PRO A 952 -12.08 6.07 -23.36
C PRO A 952 -12.50 4.69 -23.88
N SER A 953 -12.87 4.59 -25.15
CA SER A 953 -13.43 3.36 -25.73
C SER A 953 -12.41 2.21 -25.80
N GLU A 954 -11.12 2.54 -25.88
CA GLU A 954 -10.00 1.59 -25.87
C GLU A 954 -9.79 0.91 -24.50
N LEU A 955 -10.32 1.50 -23.43
CA LEU A 955 -10.31 0.93 -22.07
C LEU A 955 -11.66 0.32 -21.65
N LEU A 956 -12.74 0.63 -22.39
CA LEU A 956 -14.08 0.14 -22.10
C LEU A 956 -14.25 -1.30 -22.63
N PRO A 957 -14.44 -2.32 -21.76
CA PRO A 957 -14.59 -3.69 -22.22
C PRO A 957 -15.97 -3.92 -22.84
N ALA A 958 -16.14 -5.00 -23.62
CA ALA A 958 -17.46 -5.40 -24.14
C ALA A 958 -18.40 -5.93 -23.02
N GLU A 959 -17.82 -6.41 -21.92
CA GLU A 959 -18.55 -6.93 -20.77
C GLU A 959 -17.87 -6.51 -19.46
N ILE A 960 -18.68 -6.18 -18.45
CA ILE A 960 -18.22 -5.91 -17.08
C ILE A 960 -18.81 -6.98 -16.16
N ASP A 961 -17.94 -7.73 -15.48
CA ASP A 961 -18.33 -8.61 -14.38
C ASP A 961 -18.45 -7.79 -13.09
N TYR A 962 -19.66 -7.75 -12.54
CA TYR A 962 -19.94 -7.20 -11.24
C TYR A 962 -20.57 -8.28 -10.36
N ALA A 963 -19.76 -8.83 -9.45
CA ALA A 963 -20.23 -9.76 -8.43
C ALA A 963 -20.80 -11.08 -9.03
N GLY A 964 -20.28 -11.55 -10.17
CA GLY A 964 -20.80 -12.73 -10.88
C GLY A 964 -22.01 -12.43 -11.78
N VAL A 965 -22.39 -11.16 -11.90
CA VAL A 965 -23.42 -10.67 -12.82
C VAL A 965 -22.73 -9.93 -13.97
N HIS A 966 -23.06 -10.33 -15.20
CA HIS A 966 -22.41 -9.82 -16.40
C HIS A 966 -23.23 -8.69 -17.05
N PHE A 967 -22.65 -7.50 -17.14
CA PHE A 967 -23.20 -6.40 -17.94
C PHE A 967 -22.67 -6.47 -19.36
N ARG A 968 -23.54 -6.72 -20.33
CA ARG A 968 -23.19 -6.59 -21.76
C ARG A 968 -23.34 -5.14 -22.18
N LEU A 969 -22.24 -4.53 -22.59
CA LEU A 969 -22.22 -3.14 -23.05
C LEU A 969 -22.58 -3.02 -24.53
N GLY A 970 -23.01 -1.83 -24.93
CA GLY A 970 -23.08 -1.45 -26.35
C GLY A 970 -21.70 -1.45 -27.01
N PRO A 971 -21.63 -1.26 -28.34
CA PRO A 971 -20.35 -1.21 -29.03
C PRO A 971 -19.46 -0.10 -28.46
N ALA A 972 -18.15 -0.35 -28.36
CA ALA A 972 -17.18 0.62 -27.87
C ALA A 972 -17.18 1.92 -28.70
N THR A 973 -17.54 1.83 -29.98
CA THR A 973 -17.74 2.96 -30.90
C THR A 973 -19.17 2.99 -31.43
N GLY A 974 -19.82 4.15 -31.42
CA GLY A 974 -21.21 4.32 -31.87
C GLY A 974 -22.20 4.45 -30.69
N LEU A 975 -23.48 4.21 -30.94
CA LEU A 975 -24.53 4.34 -29.91
C LEU A 975 -24.40 3.24 -28.86
N ASN A 976 -24.18 3.62 -27.60
CA ASN A 976 -23.84 2.70 -26.51
C ASN A 976 -24.37 3.13 -25.13
N ALA A 977 -25.17 4.20 -25.06
CA ALA A 977 -25.96 4.55 -23.90
C ALA A 977 -27.40 4.91 -24.29
N LEU A 978 -28.30 4.71 -23.34
CA LEU A 978 -29.71 5.12 -23.40
C LEU A 978 -29.93 6.31 -22.47
N VAL A 979 -30.54 7.38 -22.98
CA VAL A 979 -31.00 8.52 -22.17
C VAL A 979 -32.44 8.28 -21.69
N PRO A 980 -32.70 8.26 -20.36
CA PRO A 980 -34.04 8.09 -19.83
C PRO A 980 -34.99 9.25 -20.15
N ARG A 981 -36.06 8.96 -20.89
CA ARG A 981 -37.16 9.86 -21.30
C ARG A 981 -38.53 9.28 -20.97
N GLY A 982 -38.63 8.46 -19.91
CA GLY A 982 -39.88 7.79 -19.54
C GLY A 982 -40.16 6.48 -20.29
N GLN A 983 -39.18 5.91 -21.00
CA GLN A 983 -39.38 4.67 -21.75
C GLN A 983 -39.68 3.49 -20.82
N THR A 984 -40.56 2.59 -21.26
CA THR A 984 -40.78 1.28 -20.62
C THR A 984 -39.97 0.21 -21.35
N ILE A 985 -39.18 -0.56 -20.62
CA ILE A 985 -38.33 -1.63 -21.14
C ILE A 985 -38.88 -2.97 -20.65
N ASN A 986 -39.08 -3.90 -21.58
CA ASN A 986 -39.49 -5.27 -21.27
C ASN A 986 -38.30 -6.07 -20.71
N LEU A 987 -38.54 -6.80 -19.63
CA LEU A 987 -37.58 -7.69 -18.99
C LEU A 987 -37.75 -9.13 -19.51
N PRO A 988 -36.65 -9.90 -19.68
CA PRO A 988 -36.71 -11.31 -20.10
C PRO A 988 -37.56 -12.17 -19.17
N GLU A 989 -38.41 -13.08 -19.66
CA GLU A 989 -39.25 -13.92 -18.79
C GLU A 989 -38.42 -14.81 -17.83
N GLY A 990 -38.75 -14.90 -16.54
CA GLY A 990 -38.13 -15.84 -15.60
C GLY A 990 -38.03 -15.30 -14.18
N GLU A 991 -37.39 -16.03 -13.28
CA GLU A 991 -37.23 -15.64 -11.87
C GLU A 991 -36.20 -14.51 -11.70
N ASN A 992 -36.50 -13.32 -12.23
CA ASN A 992 -35.65 -12.13 -12.16
C ASN A 992 -35.80 -11.47 -10.78
N ARG A 993 -35.19 -12.03 -9.75
CA ARG A 993 -35.29 -11.54 -8.37
C ARG A 993 -34.48 -10.27 -8.11
N ARG A 994 -33.54 -9.94 -9.01
CA ARG A 994 -32.79 -8.68 -8.99
C ARG A 994 -32.66 -8.10 -10.38
N LEU A 995 -32.62 -6.77 -10.43
CA LEU A 995 -32.25 -5.99 -11.58
C LEU A 995 -30.99 -5.19 -11.25
N TYR A 996 -30.00 -5.31 -12.12
CA TYR A 996 -28.73 -4.60 -12.06
C TYR A 996 -28.74 -3.51 -13.12
N LEU A 997 -28.54 -2.27 -12.70
CA LEU A 997 -28.47 -1.10 -13.56
C LEU A 997 -27.02 -0.58 -13.56
N LEU A 998 -26.39 -0.55 -14.73
CA LEU A 998 -25.11 0.11 -14.93
C LEU A 998 -25.36 1.51 -15.49
N ALA A 999 -25.17 2.51 -14.65
CA ALA A 999 -25.50 3.89 -14.99
C ALA A 999 -24.55 4.89 -14.34
N ALA A 1000 -24.46 6.07 -14.94
CA ALA A 1000 -23.88 7.25 -14.33
C ALA A 1000 -24.58 8.51 -14.84
N SER A 1001 -24.40 9.62 -14.13
CA SER A 1001 -24.97 10.92 -14.46
C SER A 1001 -23.95 11.80 -15.17
N ALA A 1002 -24.39 12.48 -16.22
CA ALA A 1002 -23.62 13.45 -16.99
C ALA A 1002 -23.44 14.81 -16.28
N SER A 1003 -24.23 15.10 -15.23
CA SER A 1003 -24.20 16.40 -14.54
C SER A 1003 -24.49 16.26 -13.05
N GLY A 1004 -23.45 16.06 -12.25
CA GLY A 1004 -23.56 15.89 -10.79
C GLY A 1004 -24.36 14.64 -10.40
N ASP A 1005 -24.51 14.40 -9.10
CA ASP A 1005 -25.29 13.25 -8.62
C ASP A 1005 -26.79 13.54 -8.79
N GLN A 1006 -27.55 12.58 -9.30
CA GLN A 1006 -28.95 12.74 -9.69
C GLN A 1006 -29.85 11.78 -8.89
N LYS A 1007 -30.86 12.33 -8.23
CA LYS A 1007 -31.96 11.51 -7.67
C LYS A 1007 -32.93 11.17 -8.78
N ALA A 1008 -33.28 9.90 -8.91
CA ALA A 1008 -34.23 9.46 -9.91
C ALA A 1008 -35.05 8.26 -9.42
N THR A 1009 -36.33 8.25 -9.77
CA THR A 1009 -37.25 7.16 -9.44
C THR A 1009 -37.37 6.24 -10.66
N PHE A 1010 -37.15 4.95 -10.46
CA PHE A 1010 -37.40 3.90 -11.44
C PHE A 1010 -38.66 3.15 -11.02
N TRP A 1011 -39.47 2.67 -11.95
CA TRP A 1011 -40.65 1.86 -11.60
C TRP A 1011 -40.46 0.43 -12.07
N ILE A 1012 -40.44 -0.51 -11.14
CA ILE A 1012 -40.53 -1.94 -11.45
C ILE A 1012 -41.99 -2.32 -11.38
N GLU A 1013 -42.60 -2.60 -12.53
CA GLU A 1013 -44.07 -2.63 -12.67
C GLU A 1013 -44.70 -1.32 -12.16
N GLU A 1014 -45.37 -1.34 -11.01
CA GLU A 1014 -45.98 -0.18 -10.35
C GLU A 1014 -45.20 0.27 -9.11
N ARG A 1015 -44.12 -0.43 -8.73
CA ARG A 1015 -43.35 -0.15 -7.52
C ARG A 1015 -42.25 0.88 -7.79
N PRO A 1016 -42.26 2.06 -7.14
CA PRO A 1016 -41.18 3.03 -7.27
C PRO A 1016 -39.93 2.59 -6.52
N VAL A 1017 -38.77 2.87 -7.09
CA VAL A 1017 -37.44 2.64 -6.53
C VAL A 1017 -36.61 3.90 -6.74
N ASP A 1018 -36.32 4.60 -5.65
CA ASP A 1018 -35.49 5.81 -5.68
C ASP A 1018 -34.02 5.44 -5.62
N LEU A 1019 -33.24 5.94 -6.59
CA LEU A 1019 -31.80 5.79 -6.65
C LEU A 1019 -31.12 7.15 -6.74
N VAL A 1020 -29.91 7.22 -6.19
CA VAL A 1020 -28.97 8.34 -6.43
C VAL A 1020 -27.92 7.87 -7.43
N ILE A 1021 -28.09 8.26 -8.69
CA ILE A 1021 -27.13 7.95 -9.76
C ILE A 1021 -25.97 8.94 -9.68
N GLN A 1022 -24.76 8.45 -9.44
CA GLN A 1022 -23.60 9.30 -9.22
C GLN A 1022 -23.08 9.92 -10.52
N SER A 1023 -22.45 11.08 -10.40
CA SER A 1023 -21.69 11.73 -11.47
C SER A 1023 -20.64 10.79 -12.05
N TRP A 1024 -20.57 10.71 -13.37
CA TRP A 1024 -19.64 9.85 -14.11
C TRP A 1024 -18.18 10.26 -13.97
N THR A 1025 -17.89 11.49 -13.54
CA THR A 1025 -16.54 12.03 -13.36
C THR A 1025 -16.42 12.80 -12.04
N GLY A 1026 -15.18 13.11 -11.65
CA GLY A 1026 -14.80 13.76 -10.39
C GLY A 1026 -14.12 12.81 -9.42
N PHE A 1027 -13.98 13.22 -8.16
CA PHE A 1027 -13.51 12.30 -7.11
C PHE A 1027 -14.69 11.65 -6.40
N ILE A 1028 -14.52 10.38 -6.04
CA ILE A 1028 -15.49 9.61 -5.24
C ILE A 1028 -15.18 9.66 -3.75
N GLY A 1029 -14.02 10.20 -3.37
CA GLY A 1029 -13.71 10.48 -1.98
C GLY A 1029 -12.60 11.50 -1.85
N GLN A 1030 -12.67 12.29 -0.80
CA GLN A 1030 -11.63 13.24 -0.38
C GLN A 1030 -11.60 13.25 1.14
N TRP A 1031 -10.40 13.37 1.73
CA TRP A 1031 -10.29 13.81 3.11
C TRP A 1031 -10.51 15.34 3.18
N THR A 1032 -10.13 15.99 4.28
CA THR A 1032 -10.22 17.44 4.43
C THR A 1032 -9.36 18.15 3.38
N LYS A 1033 -9.99 18.79 2.40
CA LYS A 1033 -9.30 19.52 1.33
C LYS A 1033 -8.90 20.92 1.81
N ARG A 1034 -7.69 21.36 1.48
CA ARG A 1034 -7.22 22.72 1.71
C ARG A 1034 -7.58 23.60 0.52
N LEU A 1035 -8.13 24.77 0.80
CA LEU A 1035 -8.33 25.82 -0.18
C LEU A 1035 -7.15 26.80 -0.13
N TRP A 1036 -6.67 27.19 -1.30
CA TRP A 1036 -5.52 28.08 -1.44
C TRP A 1036 -5.92 29.28 -2.29
N THR A 1037 -5.50 30.47 -1.86
CA THR A 1037 -5.47 31.66 -2.71
C THR A 1037 -4.08 31.72 -3.34
N ILE A 1038 -4.01 31.76 -4.67
CA ILE A 1038 -2.75 31.89 -5.39
C ILE A 1038 -2.44 33.36 -5.57
N LYS A 1039 -1.31 33.81 -5.02
CA LYS A 1039 -0.73 35.12 -5.35
C LYS A 1039 0.39 34.93 -6.34
N GLN A 1040 0.29 35.61 -7.46
CA GLN A 1040 1.32 35.63 -8.49
C GLN A 1040 2.13 36.91 -8.34
N GLU A 1041 3.40 36.78 -8.00
CA GLU A 1041 4.35 37.89 -8.02
C GLU A 1041 5.26 37.74 -9.24
N LEU A 1042 5.32 38.78 -10.06
CA LEU A 1042 6.29 38.87 -11.15
C LEU A 1042 7.68 39.04 -10.52
N ILE A 1043 8.53 38.02 -10.65
CA ILE A 1043 9.93 38.16 -10.32
C ILE A 1043 10.57 38.98 -11.45
N PRO A 1044 11.36 40.04 -11.15
CA PRO A 1044 12.12 40.75 -12.16
C PRO A 1044 12.91 39.75 -13.01
N ALA A 1045 12.74 39.80 -14.33
CA ALA A 1045 13.45 38.92 -15.25
C ALA A 1045 14.95 39.02 -14.95
N ARG A 1046 15.58 37.88 -14.64
CA ARG A 1046 17.05 37.83 -14.67
C ARG A 1046 17.46 38.19 -16.09
N GLY A 1047 18.39 39.14 -16.23
CA GLY A 1047 18.91 39.56 -17.54
C GLY A 1047 19.39 38.37 -18.38
N PRO A 1048 19.49 38.54 -19.71
CA PRO A 1048 19.80 37.45 -20.64
C PRO A 1048 21.05 36.69 -20.20
N GLN A 1049 20.94 35.36 -20.15
CA GLN A 1049 22.08 34.47 -19.95
C GLN A 1049 22.96 34.54 -21.21
N SER A 1050 24.24 34.89 -21.05
CA SER A 1050 25.18 34.98 -22.16
C SER A 1050 25.42 33.59 -22.78
N GLY A 1051 25.12 33.42 -24.08
CA GLY A 1051 25.52 32.24 -24.87
C GLY A 1051 24.43 31.41 -25.56
N GLN A 1052 23.14 31.76 -25.53
CA GLN A 1052 22.14 31.07 -26.35
C GLN A 1052 22.27 31.44 -27.84
N PRO A 1053 22.28 30.47 -28.78
CA PRO A 1053 22.20 30.77 -30.21
C PRO A 1053 20.87 31.49 -30.51
N PRO A 1054 20.84 32.54 -31.37
CA PRO A 1054 19.68 33.39 -31.56
C PRO A 1054 18.40 32.67 -32.00
N SER A 1055 18.52 31.45 -32.54
CA SER A 1055 17.41 30.61 -33.01
C SER A 1055 16.63 29.90 -31.89
N LEU A 1056 17.08 29.95 -30.62
CA LEU A 1056 16.38 29.35 -29.47
C LEU A 1056 15.88 30.40 -28.46
N LEU A 1057 16.01 31.69 -28.75
CA LEU A 1057 15.50 32.79 -27.93
C LEU A 1057 14.00 32.98 -28.18
N VAL A 1058 13.20 32.08 -27.61
CA VAL A 1058 11.78 32.40 -27.35
C VAL A 1058 11.77 33.37 -26.16
N PRO A 1059 11.16 34.56 -26.25
CA PRO A 1059 11.04 35.46 -25.11
C PRO A 1059 10.35 34.72 -23.96
N GLN A 1060 11.11 34.40 -22.91
CA GLN A 1060 10.57 33.78 -21.71
C GLN A 1060 9.83 34.86 -20.92
N PRO A 1061 8.55 34.64 -20.56
CA PRO A 1061 7.86 35.55 -19.66
C PRO A 1061 8.64 35.65 -18.34
N PRO A 1062 8.61 36.81 -17.65
CA PRO A 1062 9.22 36.96 -16.33
C PRO A 1062 8.74 35.83 -15.40
N PRO A 1063 9.64 35.18 -14.64
CA PRO A 1063 9.24 34.05 -13.82
C PRO A 1063 8.22 34.51 -12.78
N ILE A 1064 7.11 33.78 -12.69
CA ILE A 1064 6.06 34.07 -11.73
C ILE A 1064 6.38 33.28 -10.46
N ARG A 1065 6.49 33.98 -9.32
CA ARG A 1065 6.45 33.33 -8.01
C ARG A 1065 5.00 33.16 -7.64
N GLU A 1066 4.55 31.92 -7.55
CA GLU A 1066 3.25 31.61 -6.98
C GLU A 1066 3.41 31.32 -5.49
N THR A 1067 2.77 32.11 -4.65
CA THR A 1067 2.63 31.81 -3.22
C THR A 1067 1.20 31.39 -2.95
N MET A 1068 1.05 30.24 -2.28
CA MET A 1068 -0.24 29.74 -1.83
C MET A 1068 -0.49 30.26 -0.42
N GLU A 1069 -1.57 31.02 -0.25
CA GLU A 1069 -2.07 31.40 1.06
C GLU A 1069 -3.26 30.53 1.42
N PHE A 1070 -3.24 29.95 2.61
CA PHE A 1070 -4.34 29.12 3.10
C PHE A 1070 -5.63 29.96 3.22
N ALA A 1071 -6.69 29.51 2.54
CA ALA A 1071 -7.98 30.20 2.48
C ALA A 1071 -9.09 29.51 3.29
N GLY A 1072 -8.93 28.22 3.63
CA GLY A 1072 -9.92 27.47 4.39
C GLY A 1072 -9.85 25.96 4.18
N LEU A 1073 -10.76 25.24 4.85
CA LEU A 1073 -10.93 23.80 4.72
C LEU A 1073 -12.30 23.48 4.13
N VAL A 1074 -12.35 22.45 3.27
CA VAL A 1074 -13.58 21.78 2.87
C VAL A 1074 -13.62 20.43 3.58
N PRO A 1075 -14.72 20.08 4.28
CA PRO A 1075 -14.87 18.78 4.90
C PRO A 1075 -14.69 17.64 3.89
N GLY A 1076 -14.10 16.54 4.35
CA GLY A 1076 -13.99 15.34 3.53
C GLY A 1076 -15.34 14.69 3.27
N TYR A 1077 -15.41 13.86 2.24
CA TYR A 1077 -16.61 13.12 1.87
C TYR A 1077 -16.23 11.79 1.22
N VAL A 1078 -17.15 10.83 1.24
CA VAL A 1078 -17.04 9.54 0.53
C VAL A 1078 -18.36 9.25 -0.17
N LYS A 1079 -18.31 8.97 -1.46
CA LYS A 1079 -19.46 8.47 -2.24
C LYS A 1079 -19.54 6.97 -2.04
N PRO A 1080 -20.61 6.43 -1.42
CA PRO A 1080 -20.72 5.01 -1.11
C PRO A 1080 -21.15 4.16 -2.32
N ALA A 1081 -21.30 4.76 -3.51
CA ALA A 1081 -21.84 4.04 -4.66
C ALA A 1081 -20.88 2.94 -5.13
N PRO A 1082 -21.36 1.74 -5.44
CA PRO A 1082 -20.50 0.66 -5.88
C PRO A 1082 -19.95 0.92 -7.29
N VAL A 1083 -18.62 1.02 -7.40
CA VAL A 1083 -17.94 1.18 -8.68
C VAL A 1083 -17.86 -0.16 -9.39
N ALA A 1084 -18.38 -0.21 -10.61
CA ALA A 1084 -18.32 -1.40 -11.46
C ALA A 1084 -17.16 -1.34 -12.45
N TRP A 1085 -16.85 -0.14 -12.92
CA TRP A 1085 -15.73 0.13 -13.82
C TRP A 1085 -15.26 1.57 -13.65
N PHE A 1086 -13.97 1.79 -13.88
CA PHE A 1086 -13.37 3.11 -13.89
C PHE A 1086 -12.24 3.18 -14.93
N ALA A 1087 -11.87 4.40 -15.33
CA ALA A 1087 -10.63 4.68 -16.03
C ALA A 1087 -9.95 5.92 -15.42
N SER A 1088 -8.63 5.96 -15.52
CA SER A 1088 -7.83 7.06 -14.94
C SER A 1088 -7.99 8.38 -15.71
N HIS A 1089 -8.60 8.37 -16.89
CA HIS A 1089 -8.83 9.57 -17.70
C HIS A 1089 -10.19 9.50 -18.43
N HIS A 1090 -10.57 10.62 -19.01
CA HIS A 1090 -11.61 10.71 -20.03
C HIS A 1090 -11.09 11.46 -21.26
N HIS A 1091 -11.79 11.33 -22.38
CA HIS A 1091 -11.47 12.08 -23.60
C HIS A 1091 -12.17 13.44 -23.60
N ALA A 1092 -11.43 14.47 -23.99
CA ALA A 1092 -12.00 15.77 -24.34
C ALA A 1092 -12.77 15.69 -25.67
N ILE A 1093 -13.46 16.78 -26.04
CA ILE A 1093 -14.26 16.85 -27.28
C ILE A 1093 -13.46 16.58 -28.56
N ASP A 1094 -12.16 16.90 -28.55
CA ASP A 1094 -11.23 16.67 -29.66
C ASP A 1094 -10.62 15.25 -29.67
N GLY A 1095 -11.02 14.40 -28.71
CA GLY A 1095 -10.48 13.05 -28.53
C GLY A 1095 -9.13 13.00 -27.81
N SER A 1096 -8.63 14.12 -27.27
CA SER A 1096 -7.40 14.11 -26.48
C SER A 1096 -7.64 13.60 -25.06
N ASN A 1097 -6.63 12.95 -24.48
CA ASN A 1097 -6.68 12.46 -23.11
C ASN A 1097 -6.60 13.60 -22.08
N GLU A 1098 -7.55 13.60 -21.14
CA GLU A 1098 -7.48 14.42 -19.92
C GLU A 1098 -6.97 13.53 -18.76
N PRO A 1099 -5.64 13.42 -18.58
CA PRO A 1099 -5.03 12.43 -17.70
C PRO A 1099 -5.42 12.64 -16.24
N TYR A 1100 -5.56 11.54 -15.51
CA TYR A 1100 -5.92 11.53 -14.09
C TYR A 1100 -7.23 12.28 -13.76
N GLN A 1101 -8.08 12.52 -14.76
CA GLN A 1101 -9.47 12.94 -14.61
C GLN A 1101 -10.37 11.71 -14.73
N TYR A 1102 -10.65 11.09 -13.59
CA TYR A 1102 -11.34 9.81 -13.57
C TYR A 1102 -12.72 9.86 -14.21
N CYS A 1103 -13.09 8.74 -14.84
CA CYS A 1103 -14.47 8.43 -15.18
C CYS A 1103 -14.90 7.09 -14.58
N TYR A 1104 -16.19 6.93 -14.31
CA TYR A 1104 -16.76 5.81 -13.57
C TYR A 1104 -18.08 5.35 -14.15
N LEU A 1105 -18.36 4.07 -13.96
CA LEU A 1105 -19.68 3.47 -14.09
C LEU A 1105 -20.04 2.77 -12.79
N PHE A 1106 -21.26 3.01 -12.32
CA PHE A 1106 -21.75 2.50 -11.03
C PHE A 1106 -22.77 1.39 -11.25
N ALA A 1107 -22.67 0.34 -10.44
CA ALA A 1107 -23.66 -0.74 -10.41
C ALA A 1107 -24.69 -0.45 -9.32
N HIS A 1108 -25.94 -0.23 -9.73
CA HIS A 1108 -27.08 -0.08 -8.84
C HIS A 1108 -27.89 -1.39 -8.84
N VAL A 1109 -28.05 -2.00 -7.66
CA VAL A 1109 -28.78 -3.25 -7.48
C VAL A 1109 -30.17 -2.95 -6.96
N ILE A 1110 -31.20 -3.44 -7.67
CA ILE A 1110 -32.61 -3.27 -7.34
C ILE A 1110 -33.21 -4.64 -7.03
N GLU A 1111 -33.76 -4.79 -5.83
CA GLU A 1111 -34.58 -5.95 -5.46
C GLU A 1111 -35.96 -5.83 -6.14
N THR A 1112 -36.41 -6.91 -6.79
CA THR A 1112 -37.66 -6.92 -7.55
C THR A 1112 -38.70 -7.84 -6.93
N PRO A 1113 -40.00 -7.65 -7.25
CA PRO A 1113 -41.04 -8.66 -7.00
C PRO A 1113 -40.73 -9.98 -7.75
N GLU A 1114 -41.49 -11.05 -7.52
CA GLU A 1114 -41.32 -12.27 -8.31
C GLU A 1114 -41.70 -12.04 -9.78
N ASN A 1115 -40.76 -12.34 -10.69
CA ASN A 1115 -40.93 -12.32 -12.15
C ASN A 1115 -41.47 -10.98 -12.71
N PRO A 1116 -40.77 -9.84 -12.49
CA PRO A 1116 -41.12 -8.57 -13.12
C PRO A 1116 -40.97 -8.69 -14.63
N ARG A 1117 -41.91 -8.09 -15.37
CA ARG A 1117 -41.96 -8.08 -16.83
C ARG A 1117 -41.51 -6.76 -17.43
N LYS A 1118 -41.55 -5.66 -16.68
CA LYS A 1118 -41.13 -4.34 -17.18
C LYS A 1118 -40.49 -3.45 -16.12
N ILE A 1119 -39.61 -2.58 -16.60
CA ILE A 1119 -39.09 -1.41 -15.88
C ILE A 1119 -39.44 -0.14 -16.65
N THR A 1120 -40.00 0.86 -15.98
CA THR A 1120 -40.18 2.20 -16.53
C THR A 1120 -39.07 3.09 -16.01
N LEU A 1121 -38.31 3.67 -16.94
CA LEU A 1121 -37.23 4.58 -16.63
C LEU A 1121 -37.76 5.98 -16.27
N PRO A 1122 -37.04 6.76 -15.46
CA PRO A 1122 -37.36 8.17 -15.23
C PRO A 1122 -37.30 9.01 -16.51
N TYR A 1123 -37.91 10.20 -16.48
CA TYR A 1123 -37.55 11.26 -17.41
C TYR A 1123 -36.40 12.07 -16.80
N ASN A 1124 -35.16 11.85 -17.25
CA ASN A 1124 -33.99 12.57 -16.78
C ASN A 1124 -32.89 12.58 -17.85
N GLU A 1125 -32.75 13.71 -18.56
CA GLU A 1125 -31.77 13.93 -19.63
C GLU A 1125 -30.31 13.89 -19.15
N SER A 1126 -30.05 13.93 -17.84
CA SER A 1126 -28.69 13.83 -17.28
C SER A 1126 -28.24 12.39 -17.10
N LEU A 1127 -29.14 11.40 -17.11
CA LEU A 1127 -28.76 10.01 -16.87
C LEU A 1127 -28.25 9.34 -18.16
N ARG A 1128 -27.28 8.43 -17.99
CA ARG A 1128 -26.81 7.52 -19.03
C ARG A 1128 -26.92 6.10 -18.51
N ILE A 1129 -27.75 5.29 -19.16
CA ILE A 1129 -27.86 3.86 -18.86
C ILE A 1129 -27.06 3.10 -19.91
N LEU A 1130 -26.01 2.41 -19.48
CA LEU A 1130 -25.11 1.69 -20.38
C LEU A 1130 -25.50 0.22 -20.50
N ALA A 1131 -26.03 -0.37 -19.42
CA ALA A 1131 -26.55 -1.74 -19.44
C ALA A 1131 -27.59 -1.96 -18.33
N ILE A 1132 -28.50 -2.89 -18.59
CA ILE A 1132 -29.40 -3.47 -17.59
C ILE A 1132 -29.25 -4.99 -17.68
N THR A 1133 -29.08 -5.65 -16.54
CA THR A 1133 -29.02 -7.11 -16.44
C THR A 1133 -29.99 -7.58 -15.36
N VAL A 1134 -30.79 -8.59 -15.66
CA VAL A 1134 -31.62 -9.27 -14.64
C VAL A 1134 -30.90 -10.52 -14.14
N SER A 1135 -31.04 -10.83 -12.86
CA SER A 1135 -30.38 -11.98 -12.22
C SER A 1135 -31.36 -12.78 -11.38
N ASP A 1136 -31.29 -14.10 -11.51
CA ASP A 1136 -31.91 -15.06 -10.59
C ASP A 1136 -30.87 -15.48 -9.56
N GLU A 1137 -30.87 -14.78 -8.42
CA GLU A 1137 -30.00 -15.08 -7.28
C GLU A 1137 -30.77 -14.96 -5.95
N GLY A 1138 -30.16 -15.45 -4.87
CA GLY A 1138 -30.74 -15.40 -3.53
C GLY A 1138 -30.91 -13.97 -3.02
N SER A 1139 -31.44 -13.79 -1.82
CA SER A 1139 -31.58 -12.47 -1.22
C SER A 1139 -30.23 -11.86 -0.81
N PRO A 1140 -30.10 -10.52 -0.84
CA PRO A 1140 -28.81 -9.88 -0.61
C PRO A 1140 -28.37 -9.95 0.83
N LEU A 1141 -27.06 -10.06 0.99
CA LEU A 1141 -26.39 -9.88 2.26
C LEU A 1141 -25.96 -8.42 2.36
N LYS A 1142 -26.30 -7.72 3.44
CA LYS A 1142 -25.97 -6.29 3.63
C LYS A 1142 -25.03 -6.13 4.82
N PRO A 1143 -23.90 -5.40 4.69
CA PRO A 1143 -23.08 -5.04 5.84
C PRO A 1143 -23.95 -4.37 6.91
N ALA A 1144 -23.88 -4.87 8.14
CA ALA A 1144 -24.57 -4.27 9.28
C ALA A 1144 -23.77 -3.11 9.87
N TYR A 1145 -22.53 -2.91 9.43
CA TYR A 1145 -21.66 -1.79 9.79
C TYR A 1145 -20.84 -1.40 8.55
N PRO A 1146 -20.50 -0.12 8.35
CA PRO A 1146 -19.62 0.28 7.24
C PRO A 1146 -18.31 -0.51 7.24
N LEU A 1147 -17.93 -1.06 6.08
CA LEU A 1147 -16.70 -1.83 5.94
C LEU A 1147 -15.45 -0.93 5.91
N TYR A 1148 -15.62 0.35 5.62
CA TYR A 1148 -14.55 1.35 5.57
C TYR A 1148 -15.08 2.74 5.97
N ASP A 1149 -14.17 3.70 6.12
CA ASP A 1149 -14.50 5.06 6.56
C ASP A 1149 -15.52 5.73 5.61
N GLN A 1150 -16.59 6.28 6.17
CA GLN A 1150 -17.60 7.02 5.39
C GLN A 1150 -17.53 8.54 5.55
N LEU A 1151 -16.73 9.05 6.50
CA LEU A 1151 -16.61 10.48 6.86
C LEU A 1151 -17.92 11.20 7.23
N ASN A 1152 -19.07 10.51 7.21
CA ASN A 1152 -20.40 11.03 7.53
C ASN A 1152 -20.59 11.16 9.05
N ARG A 1153 -19.89 12.11 9.69
CA ARG A 1153 -20.02 12.37 11.13
C ARG A 1153 -19.82 13.82 11.47
#